data_AF-A0A2E8YEZ9-F1
#
_entry.id   AF-A0A2E8YEZ9-F1
#
_cell.length_a   1.000
_cell.length_b   1.000
_cell.length_c   1.000
_cell.angle_alpha   90.00
_cell.angle_beta   90.00
_cell.angle_gamma   90.00
#
_symmetry.space_group_name_H-M   'P 1'
#
loop_
_entity.id
_entity.type
_entity.pdbx_description
1 polymer ?
#
loop_
_entity_poly.entity_id
_entity_poly.type
_entity_poly.pdbx_seq_one_letter_code
_entity_poly.pdbx_strand_id
1 'polypeptide(L)'
;MEFLHLAPRLSPHDACVFVADRFGMTVTASPLSSERDQAFWIRNSDNREFVLKIANRGESRDLVEDQQRLMTHLGDLDFVQQLVPDTDGSVLSSVEHDQHRYLAQLMTWLPGTPLGETRRHTQRLFADLGDKLGQMDAALTDFSAAALKRDLHWDLAHGAAQVDLFVERLVDPTTRQQVNQILELYHRRVSALLPELRRSVIHSDANDFNVICSNQGRLQERQQSISGIVDFGDAVHSFTICNLAIAIAYAVLDKGEPLEIAATMSQAYDTRHPLDDVEVEVLWPMILLRLAVSVCLAAAQTAERPDDPYLNVSQKPILNTLPALLATPHEFATATLRHATGRPPIHTAQAVMNYIEQTDVSLAPLMGEPMTTSNTFALDLSVWSELIEGDPGEPQTRILTKRLEEQLREHAARFAIGRYAEPRLLYTRDMFAGDGGLLGERRTLHVGLDIFAAAGHAVHTPLAGMVHSVRASPEEQDYGHVVIVAHSTPDGQGFWTLYGHLSSETLSTLSVGQSVAAGQRIAALGDVDENGGWPPHLHFQIITHLLGETDEFAGVGTARSHAIWRSLSPEPYRLAGVPLPIVDAISTSPVQSADIRRQRLGVDLADTYTTPVRAVRGWGAFIWDDDGRKYLDGFHGQALTGGRGFSGLLDDGMESVKPPRCESDKIAIHSELRTGLTSLVSLSKCLKAIHERPNEIILETVSSSDDEKEVARLIVDSLRERGLLLGLNQHPIAGVRIAPSTGWQPEHTSLLLESLREAADICASLGD
;
A
#
# COMPACT_ATOMS: atom_id res chain seq x y z
N MET A 1 13.44 -31.73 -17.78
CA MET A 1 13.88 -30.87 -18.93
C MET A 1 15.33 -31.18 -19.32
N GLU A 2 15.69 -31.22 -20.62
CA GLU A 2 16.99 -31.73 -21.15
C GLU A 2 18.21 -30.77 -20.95
N PHE A 3 17.97 -29.48 -20.72
CA PHE A 3 19.02 -28.44 -20.68
C PHE A 3 19.97 -28.50 -19.47
N LEU A 4 19.58 -29.10 -18.35
CA LEU A 4 20.42 -29.16 -17.15
C LEU A 4 21.66 -30.05 -17.32
N HIS A 5 21.59 -31.05 -18.21
CA HIS A 5 22.75 -31.87 -18.57
C HIS A 5 23.74 -31.15 -19.51
N LEU A 6 23.33 -30.01 -20.06
CA LEU A 6 24.08 -29.20 -21.01
C LEU A 6 24.75 -27.98 -20.35
N ALA A 7 24.54 -27.80 -19.04
CA ALA A 7 25.13 -26.71 -18.28
C ALA A 7 26.66 -26.90 -18.12
N PRO A 8 27.46 -25.82 -18.29
CA PRO A 8 28.90 -25.87 -18.08
C PRO A 8 29.24 -26.17 -16.61
N ARG A 9 30.39 -26.83 -16.40
CA ARG A 9 30.89 -27.26 -15.07
C ARG A 9 32.33 -26.84 -14.81
N LEU A 10 32.69 -25.63 -15.24
CA LEU A 10 34.02 -25.10 -15.02
C LEU A 10 34.27 -24.90 -13.52
N SER A 11 35.50 -25.10 -13.07
CA SER A 11 35.90 -24.71 -11.72
C SER A 11 36.22 -23.20 -11.65
N PRO A 12 36.26 -22.59 -10.45
CA PRO A 12 36.77 -21.22 -10.31
C PRO A 12 38.19 -21.04 -10.87
N HIS A 13 39.02 -22.10 -10.82
CA HIS A 13 40.35 -22.06 -11.41
C HIS A 13 40.29 -21.97 -12.95
N ASP A 14 39.45 -22.79 -13.59
CA ASP A 14 39.26 -22.75 -15.04
C ASP A 14 38.75 -21.38 -15.51
N ALA A 15 37.83 -20.78 -14.74
CA ALA A 15 37.34 -19.43 -14.98
C ALA A 15 38.47 -18.38 -14.90
N CYS A 16 39.36 -18.46 -13.90
CA CYS A 16 40.52 -17.56 -13.81
C CYS A 16 41.47 -17.72 -15.01
N VAL A 17 41.77 -18.96 -15.41
CA VAL A 17 42.64 -19.25 -16.57
C VAL A 17 42.03 -18.66 -17.84
N PHE A 18 40.74 -18.92 -18.07
CA PHE A 18 40.03 -18.39 -19.23
C PHE A 18 40.06 -16.85 -19.29
N VAL A 19 39.81 -16.17 -18.16
CA VAL A 19 39.85 -14.71 -18.11
C VAL A 19 41.26 -14.16 -18.33
N ALA A 20 42.28 -14.81 -17.78
CA ALA A 20 43.68 -14.43 -18.01
C ALA A 20 44.06 -14.57 -19.49
N ASP A 21 43.70 -15.68 -20.13
CA ASP A 21 44.07 -15.97 -21.51
C ASP A 21 43.33 -15.10 -22.53
N ARG A 22 42.02 -14.89 -22.35
CA ARG A 22 41.20 -14.15 -23.34
C ARG A 22 41.17 -12.65 -23.10
N PHE A 23 41.16 -12.21 -21.83
CA PHE A 23 41.01 -10.80 -21.47
C PHE A 23 42.30 -10.16 -20.95
N GLY A 24 43.38 -10.93 -20.80
CA GLY A 24 44.67 -10.41 -20.35
C GLY A 24 44.66 -9.94 -18.89
N MET A 25 43.73 -10.46 -18.07
CA MET A 25 43.54 -10.03 -16.69
C MET A 25 43.85 -11.14 -15.68
N THR A 26 44.71 -10.83 -14.71
CA THR A 26 44.89 -11.69 -13.53
C THR A 26 43.73 -11.46 -12.57
N VAL A 27 42.99 -12.52 -12.23
CA VAL A 27 41.75 -12.43 -11.45
C VAL A 27 41.59 -13.52 -10.40
N THR A 28 40.69 -13.29 -9.46
CA THR A 28 40.06 -14.31 -8.61
C THR A 28 38.61 -14.53 -9.04
N ALA A 29 38.15 -15.77 -9.04
CA ALA A 29 36.77 -16.14 -9.37
C ALA A 29 36.07 -16.77 -8.16
N SER A 30 34.79 -16.46 -7.98
CA SER A 30 33.88 -17.15 -7.04
C SER A 30 32.58 -17.49 -7.77
N PRO A 31 32.01 -18.68 -7.55
CA PRO A 31 30.77 -19.08 -8.22
C PRO A 31 29.60 -18.18 -7.78
N LEU A 32 28.72 -17.88 -8.73
CA LEU A 32 27.42 -17.25 -8.49
C LEU A 32 26.31 -18.28 -8.74
N SER A 33 25.17 -18.10 -8.05
CA SER A 33 23.98 -18.92 -8.29
C SER A 33 23.46 -18.70 -9.71
N SER A 34 23.11 -19.78 -10.40
CA SER A 34 22.53 -19.77 -11.75
C SER A 34 21.78 -21.08 -12.00
N GLU A 35 20.66 -21.03 -12.71
CA GLU A 35 19.84 -22.21 -13.00
C GLU A 35 20.31 -22.95 -14.27
N ARG A 36 20.38 -22.24 -15.41
CA ARG A 36 20.67 -22.83 -16.74
C ARG A 36 22.13 -22.65 -17.16
N ASP A 37 22.68 -21.46 -16.93
CA ASP A 37 24.04 -21.07 -17.30
C ASP A 37 25.01 -21.29 -16.13
N GLN A 38 26.29 -21.00 -16.31
CA GLN A 38 27.24 -20.91 -15.19
C GLN A 38 27.78 -19.49 -15.09
N ALA A 39 27.74 -18.92 -13.89
CA ALA A 39 28.20 -17.56 -13.62
C ALA A 39 29.28 -17.52 -12.53
N PHE A 40 30.23 -16.62 -12.68
CA PHE A 40 31.26 -16.33 -11.69
C PHE A 40 31.36 -14.83 -11.42
N TRP A 41 31.46 -14.47 -10.15
CA TRP A 41 31.94 -13.16 -9.73
C TRP A 41 33.46 -13.16 -9.87
N ILE A 42 33.95 -12.19 -10.62
CA ILE A 42 35.36 -12.04 -10.98
C ILE A 42 35.88 -10.75 -10.37
N ARG A 43 37.05 -10.79 -9.74
CA ARG A 43 37.73 -9.60 -9.23
C ARG A 43 39.18 -9.58 -9.72
N ASN A 44 39.58 -8.48 -10.35
CA ASN A 44 40.96 -8.32 -10.85
C ASN A 44 41.91 -7.77 -9.77
N SER A 45 43.20 -7.68 -10.09
CA SER A 45 44.24 -7.14 -9.20
C SER A 45 44.03 -5.68 -8.77
N ASP A 46 43.26 -4.91 -9.54
CA ASP A 46 42.95 -3.51 -9.27
C ASP A 46 41.64 -3.34 -8.46
N ASN A 47 41.10 -4.43 -7.91
CA ASN A 47 39.79 -4.49 -7.24
C ASN A 47 38.59 -4.10 -8.11
N ARG A 48 38.72 -4.15 -9.44
CA ARG A 48 37.56 -4.06 -10.34
C ARG A 48 36.83 -5.39 -10.39
N GLU A 49 35.51 -5.31 -10.38
CA GLU A 49 34.61 -6.45 -10.29
C GLU A 49 33.86 -6.65 -11.61
N PHE A 50 33.62 -7.93 -11.95
CA PHE A 50 32.98 -8.36 -13.19
C PHE A 50 32.12 -9.60 -12.94
N VAL A 51 31.26 -9.90 -13.91
CA VAL A 51 30.55 -11.18 -14.01
C VAL A 51 31.01 -11.90 -15.26
N LEU A 52 31.56 -13.11 -15.10
CA LEU A 52 31.77 -14.04 -16.21
C LEU A 52 30.54 -14.93 -16.32
N LYS A 53 29.83 -14.87 -17.45
CA LYS A 53 28.69 -15.74 -17.75
C LYS A 53 29.07 -16.69 -18.88
N ILE A 54 28.84 -17.98 -18.66
CA ILE A 54 29.12 -19.06 -19.60
C ILE A 54 27.77 -19.70 -19.96
N ALA A 55 27.37 -19.53 -21.22
CA ALA A 55 26.08 -19.98 -21.72
C ALA A 55 26.01 -21.51 -21.74
N ASN A 56 24.82 -22.03 -21.43
CA ASN A 56 24.49 -23.43 -21.59
C ASN A 56 24.73 -23.90 -23.04
N ARG A 57 25.21 -25.13 -23.23
CA ARG A 57 25.48 -25.66 -24.59
C ARG A 57 24.23 -25.78 -25.45
N GLY A 58 23.04 -25.81 -24.84
CA GLY A 58 21.76 -25.78 -25.54
C GLY A 58 21.41 -24.42 -26.15
N GLU A 59 22.08 -23.34 -25.73
CA GLU A 59 21.83 -21.99 -26.24
C GLU A 59 22.42 -21.81 -27.64
N SER A 60 21.61 -21.31 -28.56
CA SER A 60 22.08 -20.99 -29.91
C SER A 60 23.00 -19.78 -29.89
N ARG A 61 24.01 -19.78 -30.78
CA ARG A 61 24.92 -18.64 -30.93
C ARG A 61 24.19 -17.34 -31.27
N ASP A 62 23.21 -17.42 -32.18
CA ASP A 62 22.42 -16.27 -32.62
C ASP A 62 21.66 -15.62 -31.46
N LEU A 63 21.15 -16.41 -30.50
CA LEU A 63 20.48 -15.90 -29.31
C LEU A 63 21.44 -15.15 -28.39
N VAL A 64 22.63 -15.72 -28.13
CA VAL A 64 23.65 -15.04 -27.31
C VAL A 64 24.13 -13.74 -27.99
N GLU A 65 24.31 -13.75 -29.31
CA GLU A 65 24.69 -12.53 -30.06
C GLU A 65 23.58 -11.46 -30.04
N ASP A 66 22.31 -11.85 -30.16
CA ASP A 66 21.20 -10.90 -30.06
C ASP A 66 21.00 -10.37 -28.62
N GLN A 67 21.30 -11.16 -27.57
CA GLN A 67 21.40 -10.68 -26.18
C GLN A 67 22.53 -9.65 -26.02
N GLN A 68 23.67 -9.85 -26.68
CA GLN A 68 24.77 -8.88 -26.64
C GLN A 68 24.40 -7.57 -27.35
N ARG A 69 23.71 -7.65 -28.48
CA ARG A 69 23.17 -6.48 -29.18
C ARG A 69 22.19 -5.72 -28.31
N LEU A 70 21.33 -6.43 -27.58
CA LEU A 70 20.40 -5.84 -26.61
C LEU A 70 21.15 -5.08 -25.51
N MET A 71 22.12 -5.72 -24.85
CA MET A 71 22.90 -5.08 -23.79
C MET A 71 23.73 -3.90 -24.31
N THR A 72 24.28 -4.00 -25.51
CA THR A 72 25.03 -2.91 -26.15
C THR A 72 24.11 -1.73 -26.46
N HIS A 73 22.89 -1.99 -26.95
CA HIS A 73 21.88 -0.97 -27.22
C HIS A 73 21.45 -0.22 -25.95
N LEU A 74 21.43 -0.92 -24.81
CA LEU A 74 21.14 -0.36 -23.49
C LEU A 74 22.37 0.25 -22.78
N GLY A 75 23.54 0.29 -23.42
CA GLY A 75 24.81 0.61 -22.77
C GLY A 75 24.93 2.01 -22.16
N ASP A 76 24.04 2.94 -22.57
CA ASP A 76 23.95 4.30 -22.01
C ASP A 76 23.18 4.35 -20.67
N LEU A 77 22.49 3.27 -20.29
CA LEU A 77 21.79 3.15 -19.01
C LEU A 77 22.76 2.66 -17.94
N ASP A 78 23.00 3.49 -16.92
CA ASP A 78 23.97 3.23 -15.85
C ASP A 78 23.62 2.06 -14.92
N PHE A 79 22.36 1.59 -14.98
CA PHE A 79 21.83 0.44 -14.26
C PHE A 79 21.81 -0.85 -15.09
N VAL A 80 22.46 -0.88 -16.27
CA VAL A 80 22.62 -2.07 -17.12
C VAL A 80 24.10 -2.47 -17.17
N GLN A 81 24.37 -3.78 -17.13
CA GLN A 81 25.73 -4.28 -17.23
C GLN A 81 26.32 -4.01 -18.61
N GLN A 82 27.58 -3.57 -18.65
CA GLN A 82 28.31 -3.33 -19.89
C GLN A 82 29.17 -4.54 -20.25
N LEU A 83 29.15 -4.94 -21.52
CA LEU A 83 29.99 -6.01 -22.05
C LEU A 83 31.46 -5.56 -22.09
N VAL A 84 32.36 -6.42 -21.62
CA VAL A 84 33.80 -6.20 -21.66
C VAL A 84 34.36 -6.95 -22.88
N PRO A 85 35.00 -6.25 -23.84
CA PRO A 85 35.63 -6.92 -24.97
C PRO A 85 36.87 -7.69 -24.52
N ASP A 86 37.13 -8.81 -25.18
CA ASP A 86 38.37 -9.57 -25.04
C ASP A 86 39.55 -8.87 -25.75
N THR A 87 40.74 -9.45 -25.66
CA THR A 87 41.96 -8.88 -26.26
C THR A 87 41.93 -8.78 -27.78
N ASP A 88 41.02 -9.51 -28.44
CA ASP A 88 40.78 -9.43 -29.89
C ASP A 88 39.69 -8.40 -30.24
N GLY A 89 39.08 -7.77 -29.23
CA GLY A 89 37.97 -6.82 -29.37
C GLY A 89 36.59 -7.46 -29.46
N SER A 90 36.47 -8.78 -29.29
CA SER A 90 35.19 -9.50 -29.31
C SER A 90 34.54 -9.48 -27.94
N VAL A 91 33.23 -9.22 -27.87
CA VAL A 91 32.44 -9.36 -26.64
C VAL A 91 31.91 -10.79 -26.42
N LEU A 92 32.02 -11.65 -27.45
CA LEU A 92 31.68 -13.07 -27.39
C LEU A 92 32.93 -13.91 -27.56
N SER A 93 33.33 -14.60 -26.51
CA SER A 93 34.46 -15.52 -26.52
C SER A 93 33.98 -16.97 -26.47
N SER A 94 34.88 -17.91 -26.72
CA SER A 94 34.61 -19.34 -26.59
C SER A 94 35.56 -19.99 -25.61
N VAL A 95 35.03 -20.86 -24.76
CA VAL A 95 35.81 -21.67 -23.81
C VAL A 95 35.62 -23.14 -24.12
N GLU A 96 36.73 -23.88 -24.18
CA GLU A 96 36.73 -25.33 -24.38
C GLU A 96 36.86 -26.00 -23.00
N HIS A 97 35.93 -26.88 -22.64
CA HIS A 97 35.95 -27.63 -21.40
C HIS A 97 35.26 -28.99 -21.59
N ASP A 98 35.87 -30.06 -21.10
CA ASP A 98 35.36 -31.44 -21.23
C ASP A 98 34.90 -31.82 -22.66
N GLN A 99 35.74 -31.50 -23.67
CA GLN A 99 35.47 -31.75 -25.10
C GLN A 99 34.26 -31.00 -25.67
N HIS A 100 33.79 -29.98 -24.97
CA HIS A 100 32.68 -29.13 -25.40
C HIS A 100 33.12 -27.68 -25.47
N ARG A 101 32.61 -27.00 -26.49
CA ARG A 101 32.77 -25.57 -26.67
C ARG A 101 31.56 -24.85 -26.10
N TYR A 102 31.81 -23.89 -25.21
CA TYR A 102 30.79 -23.00 -24.65
C TYR A 102 31.03 -21.57 -25.10
N LEU A 103 29.96 -20.79 -25.13
CA LEU A 103 30.02 -19.35 -25.36
C LEU A 103 30.15 -18.64 -24.00
N ALA A 104 31.04 -17.67 -23.93
CA ALA A 104 31.31 -16.95 -22.69
C ALA A 104 31.41 -15.44 -22.95
N GLN A 105 30.92 -14.67 -21.97
CA GLN A 105 30.95 -13.22 -21.99
C GLN A 105 31.31 -12.67 -20.61
N LEU A 106 32.08 -11.58 -20.61
CA LEU A 106 32.47 -10.86 -19.41
C LEU A 106 31.72 -9.53 -19.36
N MET A 107 31.16 -9.20 -18.20
CA MET A 107 30.30 -8.02 -18.01
C MET A 107 30.75 -7.24 -16.78
N THR A 108 30.48 -5.94 -16.71
CA THR A 108 30.73 -5.14 -15.50
C THR A 108 29.87 -5.61 -14.33
N TRP A 109 30.40 -5.50 -13.11
CA TRP A 109 29.64 -5.70 -11.89
C TRP A 109 28.79 -4.47 -11.56
N LEU A 110 27.56 -4.68 -11.09
CA LEU A 110 26.70 -3.63 -10.55
C LEU A 110 26.69 -3.78 -9.02
N PRO A 111 27.23 -2.81 -8.26
CA PRO A 111 27.38 -2.95 -6.82
C PRO A 111 26.02 -2.82 -6.12
N GLY A 112 25.73 -3.73 -5.20
CA GLY A 112 24.53 -3.66 -4.38
C GLY A 112 24.11 -4.99 -3.78
N THR A 113 22.88 -5.01 -3.28
CA THR A 113 22.22 -6.20 -2.70
C THR A 113 20.93 -6.44 -3.48
N PRO A 114 20.57 -7.70 -3.81
CA PRO A 114 19.30 -7.99 -4.45
C PRO A 114 18.11 -7.44 -3.67
N LEU A 115 17.04 -7.04 -4.35
CA LEU A 115 15.81 -6.55 -3.73
C LEU A 115 15.22 -7.57 -2.74
N GLY A 116 15.23 -8.86 -3.09
CA GLY A 116 14.73 -9.95 -2.23
C GLY A 116 15.52 -10.12 -0.93
N GLU A 117 16.79 -9.69 -0.90
CA GLU A 117 17.66 -9.72 0.29
C GLU A 117 17.71 -8.37 1.01
N THR A 118 17.16 -7.33 0.41
CA THR A 118 17.17 -5.99 0.97
C THR A 118 16.12 -5.91 2.08
N ARG A 119 16.58 -5.69 3.33
CA ARG A 119 15.69 -5.73 4.51
C ARG A 119 14.62 -4.64 4.53
N ARG A 120 14.86 -3.50 3.87
CA ARG A 120 13.95 -2.35 3.89
C ARG A 120 13.68 -1.85 2.49
N HIS A 121 12.42 -1.57 2.20
CA HIS A 121 12.02 -0.97 0.93
C HIS A 121 11.26 0.32 1.20
N THR A 122 11.77 1.42 0.65
CA THR A 122 11.10 2.73 0.69
C THR A 122 10.24 2.93 -0.55
N GLN A 123 9.22 3.79 -0.48
CA GLN A 123 8.47 4.19 -1.68
C GLN A 123 9.37 4.77 -2.78
N ARG A 124 10.42 5.51 -2.39
CA ARG A 124 11.44 6.03 -3.32
C ARG A 124 12.12 4.91 -4.11
N LEU A 125 12.43 3.79 -3.47
CA LEU A 125 13.05 2.63 -4.13
C LEU A 125 12.13 2.06 -5.21
N PHE A 126 10.84 1.90 -4.90
CA PHE A 126 9.85 1.41 -5.87
C PHE A 126 9.61 2.41 -7.02
N ALA A 127 9.56 3.70 -6.73
CA ALA A 127 9.48 4.73 -7.77
C ALA A 127 10.71 4.68 -8.70
N ASP A 128 11.91 4.54 -8.14
CA ASP A 128 13.15 4.43 -8.93
C ASP A 128 13.19 3.14 -9.79
N LEU A 129 12.63 2.03 -9.29
CA LEU A 129 12.48 0.81 -10.08
C LEU A 129 11.51 1.02 -11.26
N GLY A 130 10.35 1.63 -11.02
CA GLY A 130 9.39 1.97 -12.08
C GLY A 130 9.99 2.91 -13.13
N ASP A 131 10.70 3.96 -12.70
CA ASP A 131 11.41 4.91 -13.57
C ASP A 131 12.43 4.20 -14.47
N LYS A 132 13.28 3.32 -13.90
CA LYS A 132 14.30 2.58 -14.66
C LYS A 132 13.73 1.58 -15.65
N LEU A 133 12.65 0.89 -15.29
CA LEU A 133 11.94 0.02 -16.22
C LEU A 133 11.35 0.82 -17.38
N GLY A 134 10.78 1.99 -17.10
CA GLY A 134 10.27 2.89 -18.14
C GLY A 134 11.38 3.42 -19.05
N GLN A 135 12.56 3.76 -18.49
CA GLN A 135 13.73 4.13 -19.30
C GLN A 135 14.20 2.98 -20.20
N MET A 136 14.25 1.76 -19.66
CA MET A 136 14.62 0.56 -20.42
C MET A 136 13.65 0.29 -21.57
N ASP A 137 12.35 0.26 -21.31
CA ASP A 137 11.35 -0.03 -22.34
C ASP A 137 11.27 1.08 -23.40
N ALA A 138 11.45 2.35 -23.00
CA ALA A 138 11.59 3.46 -23.94
C ALA A 138 12.81 3.27 -24.86
N ALA A 139 13.96 2.87 -24.32
CA ALA A 139 15.14 2.58 -25.12
C ALA A 139 14.94 1.39 -26.08
N LEU A 140 14.09 0.43 -25.71
CA LEU A 140 13.82 -0.78 -26.51
C LEU A 140 12.67 -0.65 -27.53
N THR A 141 11.99 0.50 -27.58
CA THR A 141 10.80 0.69 -28.44
C THR A 141 11.06 0.32 -29.91
N ASP A 142 12.20 0.76 -30.46
CA ASP A 142 12.58 0.47 -31.86
C ASP A 142 13.59 -0.67 -32.01
N PHE A 143 13.97 -1.32 -30.91
CA PHE A 143 14.94 -2.42 -30.94
C PHE A 143 14.29 -3.72 -31.43
N SER A 144 14.95 -4.39 -32.38
CA SER A 144 14.50 -5.69 -32.87
C SER A 144 15.69 -6.62 -33.12
N ALA A 145 15.51 -7.85 -32.69
CA ALA A 145 16.49 -8.93 -32.81
C ALA A 145 15.74 -10.23 -33.16
N ALA A 146 16.26 -11.00 -34.11
CA ALA A 146 15.53 -12.11 -34.70
C ALA A 146 15.45 -13.31 -33.74
N ALA A 147 16.54 -13.61 -33.05
CA ALA A 147 16.60 -14.72 -32.11
C ALA A 147 15.83 -14.46 -30.80
N LEU A 148 15.50 -13.19 -30.49
CA LEU A 148 14.62 -12.83 -29.37
C LEU A 148 13.12 -13.02 -29.69
N LYS A 149 12.77 -13.26 -30.95
CA LYS A 149 11.43 -13.73 -31.36
C LYS A 149 11.37 -15.25 -31.23
N ARG A 150 11.40 -15.71 -29.98
CA ARG A 150 11.50 -17.13 -29.60
C ARG A 150 10.31 -17.56 -28.77
N ASP A 151 10.11 -18.87 -28.70
CA ASP A 151 9.17 -19.48 -27.75
C ASP A 151 9.87 -19.66 -26.40
N LEU A 152 9.53 -18.80 -25.44
CA LEU A 152 10.00 -18.87 -24.07
C LEU A 152 8.85 -19.38 -23.20
N HIS A 153 9.03 -20.55 -22.58
CA HIS A 153 7.96 -21.25 -21.91
C HIS A 153 7.40 -20.53 -20.67
N TRP A 154 8.09 -19.54 -20.11
CA TRP A 154 7.57 -18.68 -19.04
C TRP A 154 7.33 -17.23 -19.49
N ASP A 155 7.29 -16.97 -20.80
CA ASP A 155 6.81 -15.70 -21.33
C ASP A 155 5.37 -15.47 -20.85
N LEU A 156 5.14 -14.33 -20.20
CA LEU A 156 3.85 -13.98 -19.63
C LEU A 156 2.76 -13.83 -20.71
N ALA A 157 3.12 -13.56 -21.97
CA ALA A 157 2.16 -13.61 -23.08
C ALA A 157 1.51 -14.99 -23.27
N HIS A 158 2.16 -16.06 -22.83
CA HIS A 158 1.63 -17.43 -22.81
C HIS A 158 1.27 -17.90 -21.39
N GLY A 159 1.28 -17.00 -20.40
CA GLY A 159 1.20 -17.33 -18.98
C GLY A 159 -0.06 -18.12 -18.60
N ALA A 160 -1.22 -17.76 -19.14
CA ALA A 160 -2.47 -18.47 -18.89
C ALA A 160 -2.41 -19.94 -19.33
N ALA A 161 -1.84 -20.21 -20.52
CA ALA A 161 -1.67 -21.57 -21.01
C ALA A 161 -0.68 -22.39 -20.16
N GLN A 162 0.33 -21.74 -19.58
CA GLN A 162 1.26 -22.38 -18.65
C GLN A 162 0.59 -22.72 -17.31
N VAL A 163 -0.23 -21.81 -16.80
CA VAL A 163 -1.03 -22.05 -15.60
C VAL A 163 -1.98 -23.23 -15.84
N ASP A 164 -2.73 -23.24 -16.94
CA ASP A 164 -3.61 -24.36 -17.33
C ASP A 164 -2.88 -25.71 -17.35
N LEU A 165 -1.65 -25.74 -17.87
CA LEU A 165 -0.87 -26.97 -18.00
C LEU A 165 -0.44 -27.54 -16.63
N PHE A 166 -0.23 -26.70 -15.63
CA PHE A 166 0.43 -27.08 -14.38
C PHE A 166 -0.40 -26.86 -13.11
N VAL A 167 -1.55 -26.21 -13.17
CA VAL A 167 -2.40 -25.93 -11.99
C VAL A 167 -2.80 -27.19 -11.23
N GLU A 168 -3.03 -28.31 -11.93
CA GLU A 168 -3.33 -29.61 -11.31
C GLU A 168 -2.16 -30.24 -10.54
N ARG A 169 -0.93 -29.72 -10.73
CA ARG A 169 0.24 -30.14 -9.94
C ARG A 169 0.31 -29.47 -8.57
N LEU A 170 -0.48 -28.43 -8.32
CA LEU A 170 -0.53 -27.74 -7.03
C LEU A 170 -1.21 -28.64 -5.99
N VAL A 171 -0.44 -29.13 -5.02
CA VAL A 171 -0.94 -30.08 -4.00
C VAL A 171 -1.91 -29.40 -3.02
N ASP A 172 -1.63 -28.14 -2.65
CA ASP A 172 -2.47 -27.39 -1.72
C ASP A 172 -3.76 -26.90 -2.40
N PRO A 173 -4.95 -27.30 -1.92
CA PRO A 173 -6.22 -26.96 -2.56
C PRO A 173 -6.53 -25.46 -2.49
N THR A 174 -6.11 -24.76 -1.43
CA THR A 174 -6.32 -23.32 -1.27
C THR A 174 -5.55 -22.54 -2.33
N THR A 175 -4.26 -22.85 -2.48
CA THR A 175 -3.39 -22.27 -3.51
C THR A 175 -3.94 -22.57 -4.91
N ARG A 176 -4.40 -23.80 -5.17
CA ARG A 176 -5.02 -24.16 -6.45
C ARG A 176 -6.27 -23.34 -6.73
N GLN A 177 -7.13 -23.13 -5.74
CA GLN A 177 -8.32 -22.29 -5.86
C GLN A 177 -7.95 -20.83 -6.18
N GLN A 178 -6.96 -20.27 -5.48
CA GLN A 178 -6.46 -18.91 -5.72
C GLN A 178 -5.92 -18.75 -7.15
N VAL A 179 -5.12 -19.71 -7.63
CA VAL A 179 -4.61 -19.71 -9.01
C VAL A 179 -5.74 -19.81 -10.04
N ASN A 180 -6.76 -20.63 -9.80
CA ASN A 180 -7.94 -20.70 -10.68
C ASN A 180 -8.72 -19.36 -10.70
N GLN A 181 -8.86 -18.67 -9.57
CA GLN A 181 -9.49 -17.35 -9.52
C GLN A 181 -8.72 -16.32 -10.37
N ILE A 182 -7.38 -16.35 -10.34
CA ILE A 182 -6.52 -15.50 -11.17
C ILE A 182 -6.77 -15.80 -12.65
N LEU A 183 -6.83 -17.08 -13.03
CA LEU A 183 -7.07 -17.49 -14.41
C LEU A 183 -8.47 -17.06 -14.91
N GLU A 184 -9.50 -17.21 -14.07
CA GLU A 184 -10.85 -16.72 -14.36
C GLU A 184 -10.90 -15.20 -14.53
N LEU A 185 -10.17 -14.45 -13.71
CA LEU A 185 -10.04 -13.00 -13.85
C LEU A 185 -9.35 -12.65 -15.17
N TYR A 186 -8.24 -13.31 -15.50
CA TYR A 186 -7.51 -13.11 -16.75
C TYR A 186 -8.40 -13.36 -17.98
N HIS A 187 -9.16 -14.46 -17.99
CA HIS A 187 -10.06 -14.76 -19.10
C HIS A 187 -11.17 -13.72 -19.27
N ARG A 188 -11.72 -13.23 -18.17
CA ARG A 188 -12.78 -12.22 -18.20
C ARG A 188 -12.28 -10.84 -18.60
N ARG A 189 -11.07 -10.44 -18.19
CA ARG A 189 -10.60 -9.05 -18.29
C ARG A 189 -9.52 -8.83 -19.33
N VAL A 190 -8.68 -9.82 -19.62
CA VAL A 190 -7.47 -9.62 -20.44
C VAL A 190 -7.58 -10.26 -21.82
N SER A 191 -8.18 -11.45 -21.93
CA SER A 191 -8.11 -12.26 -23.16
C SER A 191 -8.58 -11.54 -24.43
N ALA A 192 -9.63 -10.73 -24.35
CA ALA A 192 -10.15 -9.95 -25.49
C ALA A 192 -9.28 -8.74 -25.87
N LEU A 193 -8.45 -8.24 -24.94
CA LEU A 193 -7.63 -7.04 -25.10
C LEU A 193 -6.22 -7.33 -25.62
N LEU A 194 -5.78 -8.60 -25.60
CA LEU A 194 -4.45 -9.00 -26.08
C LEU A 194 -4.07 -8.47 -27.47
N PRO A 195 -4.96 -8.43 -28.48
CA PRO A 195 -4.61 -7.91 -29.80
C PRO A 195 -4.28 -6.41 -29.84
N GLU A 196 -4.71 -5.65 -28.83
CA GLU A 196 -4.51 -4.20 -28.73
C GLU A 196 -3.20 -3.84 -28.02
N LEU A 197 -2.60 -4.79 -27.28
CA LEU A 197 -1.38 -4.56 -26.52
C LEU A 197 -0.16 -4.36 -27.42
N ARG A 198 0.64 -3.34 -27.08
CA ARG A 198 1.95 -3.09 -27.71
C ARG A 198 2.90 -4.27 -27.46
N ARG A 199 3.78 -4.50 -28.43
CA ARG A 199 4.82 -5.53 -28.34
C ARG A 199 6.20 -4.94 -28.61
N SER A 200 7.18 -5.36 -27.83
CA SER A 200 8.58 -4.98 -27.96
C SER A 200 9.46 -6.11 -27.45
N VAL A 201 10.77 -6.00 -27.65
CA VAL A 201 11.72 -6.77 -26.84
C VAL A 201 11.65 -6.23 -25.41
N ILE A 202 11.53 -7.13 -24.43
CA ILE A 202 11.51 -6.82 -23.00
C ILE A 202 12.55 -7.66 -22.24
N HIS A 203 12.92 -7.24 -21.03
CA HIS A 203 13.79 -8.02 -20.14
C HIS A 203 13.14 -9.34 -19.71
N SER A 204 11.85 -9.32 -19.42
CA SER A 204 11.00 -10.49 -19.09
C SER A 204 11.32 -11.25 -17.79
N ASP A 205 12.32 -10.83 -17.01
CA ASP A 205 12.62 -11.48 -15.72
C ASP A 205 13.17 -10.52 -14.65
N ALA A 206 12.57 -9.33 -14.52
CA ALA A 206 12.94 -8.36 -13.48
C ALA A 206 12.39 -8.77 -12.09
N ASN A 207 12.75 -9.97 -11.64
CA ASN A 207 12.38 -10.48 -10.31
C ASN A 207 13.23 -9.85 -9.19
N ASP A 208 12.88 -10.14 -7.94
CA ASP A 208 13.50 -9.56 -6.76
C ASP A 208 14.98 -9.95 -6.56
N PHE A 209 15.48 -10.97 -7.26
CA PHE A 209 16.90 -11.35 -7.26
C PHE A 209 17.70 -10.75 -8.43
N ASN A 210 17.01 -10.34 -9.50
CA ASN A 210 17.60 -9.69 -10.66
C ASN A 210 17.57 -8.14 -10.58
N VAL A 211 16.91 -7.59 -9.56
CA VAL A 211 16.92 -6.16 -9.26
C VAL A 211 17.88 -5.88 -8.11
N ILE A 212 18.89 -5.06 -8.36
CA ILE A 212 19.97 -4.76 -7.42
C ILE A 212 19.74 -3.38 -6.80
N CYS A 213 19.73 -3.33 -5.47
CA CYS A 213 19.61 -2.11 -4.67
C CYS A 213 20.99 -1.57 -4.30
N SER A 214 21.16 -0.24 -4.38
CA SER A 214 22.40 0.43 -4.05
C SER A 214 22.75 0.29 -2.57
N ASN A 215 24.00 -0.10 -2.27
CA ASN A 215 24.52 -0.26 -0.90
C ASN A 215 25.28 0.99 -0.39
N GLN A 216 25.19 2.13 -1.08
CA GLN A 216 26.06 3.30 -0.83
C GLN A 216 25.71 4.12 0.42
N GLY A 217 24.66 3.78 1.16
CA GLY A 217 24.37 4.33 2.48
C GLY A 217 24.25 3.20 3.47
N ARG A 218 24.73 3.41 4.71
CA ARG A 218 24.46 2.48 5.83
C ARG A 218 22.96 2.16 5.86
N LEU A 219 22.59 1.02 6.47
CA LEU A 219 21.23 0.49 6.70
C LEU A 219 20.15 1.51 7.20
N GLN A 220 20.52 2.77 7.45
CA GLN A 220 19.72 3.88 7.98
C GLN A 220 19.42 5.03 7.01
N GLU A 221 19.84 5.01 5.73
CA GLU A 221 19.71 6.20 4.87
C GLU A 221 18.49 6.22 3.94
N ARG A 222 17.77 7.35 3.99
CA ARG A 222 16.59 7.74 3.19
C ARG A 222 16.85 7.83 1.66
N GLN A 223 17.96 7.30 1.17
CA GLN A 223 18.45 7.45 -0.21
C GLN A 223 18.61 6.10 -0.93
N GLN A 224 17.73 5.13 -0.66
CA GLN A 224 17.72 3.90 -1.43
C GLN A 224 17.42 4.17 -2.92
N SER A 225 18.11 3.45 -3.78
CA SER A 225 17.95 3.45 -5.23
C SER A 225 18.29 2.08 -5.79
N ILE A 226 17.85 1.79 -7.00
CA ILE A 226 18.21 0.62 -7.78
C ILE A 226 19.57 0.90 -8.43
N SER A 227 20.60 0.11 -8.14
CA SER A 227 21.89 0.23 -8.82
C SER A 227 21.97 -0.61 -10.08
N GLY A 228 21.07 -1.58 -10.26
CA GLY A 228 21.12 -2.45 -11.43
C GLY A 228 19.89 -3.29 -11.70
N ILE A 229 19.67 -3.61 -12.97
CA ILE A 229 18.82 -4.71 -13.44
C ILE A 229 19.72 -5.66 -14.22
N VAL A 230 19.79 -6.91 -13.77
CA VAL A 230 20.73 -7.92 -14.30
C VAL A 230 19.99 -9.09 -14.92
N ASP A 231 20.74 -9.90 -15.66
CA ASP A 231 20.30 -11.14 -16.31
C ASP A 231 19.30 -11.01 -17.48
N PHE A 232 19.82 -10.53 -18.62
CA PHE A 232 19.11 -10.47 -19.89
C PHE A 232 18.96 -11.83 -20.59
N GLY A 233 19.22 -12.95 -19.90
CA GLY A 233 19.12 -14.30 -20.45
C GLY A 233 17.71 -14.66 -20.95
N ASP A 234 16.70 -14.01 -20.37
CA ASP A 234 15.30 -14.26 -20.67
C ASP A 234 14.61 -13.21 -21.53
N ALA A 235 15.39 -12.29 -22.09
CA ALA A 235 14.87 -11.32 -23.04
C ALA A 235 14.09 -12.00 -24.17
N VAL A 236 12.93 -11.43 -24.50
CA VAL A 236 11.99 -11.98 -25.48
C VAL A 236 11.12 -10.87 -26.08
N HIS A 237 10.65 -11.07 -27.31
CA HIS A 237 9.69 -10.18 -27.96
C HIS A 237 8.24 -10.51 -27.54
N SER A 238 7.74 -9.80 -26.53
CA SER A 238 6.45 -10.06 -25.86
C SER A 238 5.59 -8.78 -25.79
N PHE A 239 4.51 -8.80 -25.00
CA PHE A 239 3.76 -7.60 -24.68
C PHE A 239 4.60 -6.67 -23.80
N THR A 240 4.71 -5.39 -24.17
CA THR A 240 5.60 -4.45 -23.48
C THR A 240 5.23 -4.30 -22.00
N ILE A 241 3.93 -4.23 -21.70
CA ILE A 241 3.40 -4.13 -20.33
C ILE A 241 3.82 -5.29 -19.40
N CYS A 242 4.17 -6.46 -19.95
CA CYS A 242 4.62 -7.59 -19.14
C CYS A 242 5.91 -7.26 -18.37
N ASN A 243 6.78 -6.39 -18.87
CA ASN A 243 8.04 -6.07 -18.19
C ASN A 243 7.76 -5.39 -16.83
N LEU A 244 6.86 -4.41 -16.82
CA LEU A 244 6.40 -3.74 -15.61
C LEU A 244 5.60 -4.68 -14.70
N ALA A 245 4.68 -5.47 -15.26
CA ALA A 245 3.86 -6.41 -14.50
C ALA A 245 4.71 -7.43 -13.71
N ILE A 246 5.75 -7.96 -14.35
CA ILE A 246 6.69 -8.90 -13.73
C ILE A 246 7.42 -8.24 -12.58
N ALA A 247 7.98 -7.05 -12.77
CA ALA A 247 8.70 -6.36 -11.69
C ALA A 247 7.80 -6.04 -10.50
N ILE A 248 6.57 -5.57 -10.75
CA ILE A 248 5.61 -5.30 -9.68
C ILE A 248 5.27 -6.60 -8.92
N ALA A 249 5.06 -7.72 -9.62
CA ALA A 249 4.73 -9.00 -9.02
C ALA A 249 5.73 -9.43 -7.93
N TYR A 250 7.03 -9.20 -8.15
CA TYR A 250 8.05 -9.50 -7.15
C TYR A 250 8.26 -8.36 -6.13
N ALA A 251 8.05 -7.09 -6.51
CA ALA A 251 8.19 -5.95 -5.61
C ALA A 251 7.15 -5.94 -4.46
N VAL A 252 5.95 -6.48 -4.71
CA VAL A 252 4.84 -6.51 -3.75
C VAL A 252 4.90 -7.65 -2.73
N LEU A 253 5.87 -8.57 -2.85
CA LEU A 253 5.96 -9.75 -1.98
C LEU A 253 6.24 -9.40 -0.51
N ASP A 254 5.44 -9.99 0.38
CA ASP A 254 5.46 -9.75 1.84
C ASP A 254 5.39 -8.25 2.19
N LYS A 255 4.55 -7.48 1.47
CA LYS A 255 4.30 -6.06 1.73
C LYS A 255 2.90 -5.85 2.29
N GLY A 256 2.78 -4.92 3.23
CA GLY A 256 1.48 -4.55 3.81
C GLY A 256 0.57 -3.79 2.84
N GLU A 257 1.13 -3.12 1.83
CA GLU A 257 0.37 -2.22 0.94
C GLU A 257 0.73 -2.47 -0.55
N PRO A 258 0.39 -3.66 -1.09
CA PRO A 258 0.85 -4.08 -2.41
C PRO A 258 0.30 -3.21 -3.56
N LEU A 259 -0.96 -2.76 -3.47
CA LEU A 259 -1.55 -1.89 -4.48
C LEU A 259 -0.89 -0.50 -4.54
N GLU A 260 -0.46 0.04 -3.39
CA GLU A 260 0.27 1.32 -3.34
C GLU A 260 1.65 1.21 -4.02
N ILE A 261 2.33 0.08 -3.84
CA ILE A 261 3.61 -0.20 -4.51
C ILE A 261 3.39 -0.28 -6.02
N ALA A 262 2.38 -1.03 -6.47
CA ALA A 262 2.02 -1.12 -7.89
C ALA A 262 1.70 0.26 -8.49
N ALA A 263 0.92 1.09 -7.78
CA ALA A 263 0.60 2.45 -8.19
C ALA A 263 1.85 3.34 -8.28
N THR A 264 2.73 3.28 -7.28
CA THR A 264 3.99 4.04 -7.24
C THR A 264 4.91 3.69 -8.41
N MET A 265 5.10 2.40 -8.68
CA MET A 265 5.91 1.92 -9.80
C MET A 265 5.30 2.32 -11.14
N SER A 266 3.98 2.16 -11.29
CA SER A 266 3.26 2.49 -12.53
C SER A 266 3.30 3.99 -12.84
N GLN A 267 3.14 4.83 -11.81
CA GLN A 267 3.29 6.28 -11.96
C GLN A 267 4.68 6.65 -12.48
N ALA A 268 5.74 6.12 -11.86
CA ALA A 268 7.11 6.43 -12.27
C ALA A 268 7.42 5.93 -13.68
N TYR A 269 6.97 4.71 -14.01
CA TYR A 269 7.09 4.13 -15.35
C TYR A 269 6.41 4.99 -16.42
N ASP A 270 5.16 5.40 -16.19
CA ASP A 270 4.34 6.18 -17.14
C ASP A 270 4.98 7.53 -17.49
N THR A 271 5.82 8.11 -16.60
CA THR A 271 6.58 9.34 -16.91
C THR A 271 7.68 9.15 -17.96
N ARG A 272 8.16 7.92 -18.16
CA ARG A 272 9.26 7.59 -19.07
C ARG A 272 8.79 6.89 -20.33
N HIS A 273 7.86 5.95 -20.16
CA HIS A 273 7.22 5.21 -21.24
C HIS A 273 5.71 5.21 -20.99
N PRO A 274 4.98 6.21 -21.53
CA PRO A 274 3.55 6.37 -21.26
C PRO A 274 2.77 5.10 -21.57
N LEU A 275 1.93 4.69 -20.63
CA LEU A 275 1.02 3.57 -20.80
C LEU A 275 -0.15 3.99 -21.70
N ASP A 276 -0.85 3.05 -22.31
CA ASP A 276 -2.18 3.30 -22.88
C ASP A 276 -3.29 2.82 -21.93
N ASP A 277 -4.55 3.15 -22.25
CA ASP A 277 -5.69 2.76 -21.41
C ASP A 277 -5.84 1.23 -21.29
N VAL A 278 -5.48 0.47 -22.34
CA VAL A 278 -5.60 -0.99 -22.38
C VAL A 278 -4.50 -1.63 -21.51
N GLU A 279 -3.28 -1.13 -21.58
CA GLU A 279 -2.17 -1.58 -20.75
C GLU A 279 -2.45 -1.36 -19.26
N VAL A 280 -3.04 -0.21 -18.89
CA VAL A 280 -3.43 0.05 -17.50
C VAL A 280 -4.54 -0.92 -17.04
N GLU A 281 -5.52 -1.21 -17.91
CA GLU A 281 -6.61 -2.14 -17.62
C GLU A 281 -6.11 -3.57 -17.33
N VAL A 282 -5.13 -4.05 -18.10
CA VAL A 282 -4.63 -5.42 -17.96
C VAL A 282 -3.53 -5.56 -16.90
N LEU A 283 -2.94 -4.48 -16.41
CA LEU A 283 -1.75 -4.52 -15.56
C LEU A 283 -1.98 -5.33 -14.26
N TRP A 284 -3.07 -5.07 -13.53
CA TRP A 284 -3.36 -5.79 -12.28
C TRP A 284 -3.56 -7.30 -12.48
N PRO A 285 -4.42 -7.76 -13.41
CA PRO A 285 -4.50 -9.18 -13.76
C PRO A 285 -3.17 -9.80 -14.21
N MET A 286 -2.33 -9.06 -14.93
CA MET A 286 -1.03 -9.57 -15.41
C MET A 286 -0.01 -9.73 -14.27
N ILE A 287 -0.03 -8.84 -13.26
CA ILE A 287 0.75 -8.99 -12.02
C ILE A 287 0.37 -10.31 -11.32
N LEU A 288 -0.94 -10.53 -11.12
CA LEU A 288 -1.46 -11.77 -10.52
C LEU A 288 -1.09 -13.00 -11.34
N LEU A 289 -1.24 -12.93 -12.67
CA LEU A 289 -0.90 -14.03 -13.57
C LEU A 289 0.57 -14.42 -13.47
N ARG A 290 1.49 -13.44 -13.33
CA ARG A 290 2.92 -13.77 -13.18
C ARG A 290 3.18 -14.60 -11.92
N LEU A 291 2.52 -14.27 -10.82
CA LEU A 291 2.64 -15.04 -9.57
C LEU A 291 2.07 -16.45 -9.73
N ALA A 292 0.93 -16.59 -10.40
CA ALA A 292 0.35 -17.89 -10.73
C ALA A 292 1.30 -18.74 -11.60
N VAL A 293 1.90 -18.16 -12.64
CA VAL A 293 2.91 -18.82 -13.49
C VAL A 293 4.09 -19.30 -12.65
N SER A 294 4.63 -18.45 -11.77
CA SER A 294 5.76 -18.79 -10.90
C SER A 294 5.46 -20.00 -9.99
N VAL A 295 4.30 -20.01 -9.33
CA VAL A 295 3.90 -21.10 -8.41
C VAL A 295 3.63 -22.40 -9.17
N CYS A 296 2.96 -22.32 -10.32
CA CYS A 296 2.70 -23.47 -11.18
C CYS A 296 3.99 -24.09 -11.73
N LEU A 297 4.92 -23.28 -12.23
CA LEU A 297 6.20 -23.75 -12.74
C LEU A 297 7.07 -24.36 -11.64
N ALA A 298 7.14 -23.72 -10.46
CA ALA A 298 7.88 -24.25 -9.33
C ALA A 298 7.32 -25.60 -8.86
N ALA A 299 5.99 -25.78 -8.85
CA ALA A 299 5.38 -27.07 -8.55
C ALA A 299 5.73 -28.14 -9.60
N ALA A 300 5.76 -27.76 -10.89
CA ALA A 300 6.16 -28.66 -11.96
C ALA A 300 7.64 -29.07 -11.86
N GLN A 301 8.53 -28.11 -11.58
CA GLN A 301 9.98 -28.32 -11.47
C GLN A 301 10.35 -29.07 -10.19
N THR A 302 9.71 -28.78 -9.04
CA THR A 302 9.97 -29.48 -7.77
C THR A 302 9.66 -30.97 -7.87
N ALA A 303 8.65 -31.35 -8.66
CA ALA A 303 8.36 -32.77 -8.93
C ALA A 303 9.51 -33.48 -9.68
N GLU A 304 10.28 -32.74 -10.49
CA GLU A 304 11.45 -33.27 -11.21
C GLU A 304 12.75 -33.13 -10.39
N ARG A 305 12.85 -32.11 -9.51
CA ARG A 305 14.06 -31.70 -8.79
C ARG A 305 13.75 -31.31 -7.34
N PRO A 306 13.41 -32.26 -6.47
CA PRO A 306 12.98 -31.96 -5.09
C PRO A 306 14.09 -31.33 -4.23
N ASP A 307 15.36 -31.53 -4.59
CA ASP A 307 16.52 -31.08 -3.82
C ASP A 307 17.10 -29.72 -4.28
N ASP A 308 16.47 -29.02 -5.23
CA ASP A 308 16.96 -27.70 -5.66
C ASP A 308 16.40 -26.59 -4.76
N PRO A 309 17.22 -25.98 -3.89
CA PRO A 309 16.76 -24.92 -3.00
C PRO A 309 16.33 -23.65 -3.77
N TYR A 310 16.84 -23.44 -4.99
CA TYR A 310 16.52 -22.27 -5.82
C TYR A 310 15.04 -22.20 -6.17
N LEU A 311 14.40 -23.35 -6.39
CA LEU A 311 12.98 -23.45 -6.76
C LEU A 311 12.02 -22.95 -5.67
N ASN A 312 12.50 -22.83 -4.43
CA ASN A 312 11.68 -22.49 -3.26
C ASN A 312 11.88 -21.05 -2.75
N VAL A 313 12.86 -20.30 -3.30
CA VAL A 313 13.29 -18.99 -2.76
C VAL A 313 12.12 -18.00 -2.70
N SER A 314 11.41 -17.81 -3.81
CA SER A 314 10.30 -16.84 -3.88
C SER A 314 8.93 -17.46 -3.55
N GLN A 315 8.81 -18.78 -3.37
CA GLN A 315 7.49 -19.44 -3.29
C GLN A 315 6.74 -19.08 -2.02
N LYS A 316 7.40 -19.09 -0.86
CA LYS A 316 6.76 -18.74 0.41
C LYS A 316 6.26 -17.29 0.43
N PRO A 317 7.06 -16.27 0.05
CA PRO A 317 6.56 -14.90 -0.09
C PRO A 317 5.36 -14.77 -1.03
N ILE A 318 5.36 -15.49 -2.17
CA ILE A 318 4.22 -15.48 -3.09
C ILE A 318 2.95 -15.99 -2.41
N LEU A 319 3.02 -17.16 -1.76
CA LEU A 319 1.87 -17.77 -1.09
C LEU A 319 1.33 -16.91 0.06
N ASN A 320 2.19 -16.20 0.79
CA ASN A 320 1.76 -15.25 1.82
C ASN A 320 1.03 -14.04 1.25
N THR A 321 1.40 -13.61 0.04
CA THR A 321 0.95 -12.34 -0.56
C THR A 321 -0.33 -12.53 -1.39
N LEU A 322 -0.52 -13.69 -2.03
CA LEU A 322 -1.68 -13.99 -2.89
C LEU A 322 -3.05 -13.69 -2.24
N PRO A 323 -3.33 -14.04 -0.96
CA PRO A 323 -4.61 -13.72 -0.33
C PRO A 323 -4.93 -12.22 -0.34
N ALA A 324 -3.96 -11.37 0.02
CA ALA A 324 -4.16 -9.93 0.07
C ALA A 324 -4.35 -9.32 -1.33
N LEU A 325 -3.63 -9.82 -2.33
CA LEU A 325 -3.80 -9.37 -3.72
C LEU A 325 -5.18 -9.76 -4.28
N LEU A 326 -5.66 -10.97 -3.98
CA LEU A 326 -6.98 -11.45 -4.41
C LEU A 326 -8.14 -10.81 -3.65
N ALA A 327 -7.91 -10.36 -2.42
CA ALA A 327 -8.88 -9.59 -1.65
C ALA A 327 -9.08 -8.17 -2.21
N THR A 328 -8.15 -7.67 -3.03
CA THR A 328 -8.29 -6.36 -3.68
C THR A 328 -9.20 -6.47 -4.92
N PRO A 329 -10.36 -5.78 -4.96
CA PRO A 329 -11.23 -5.80 -6.13
C PRO A 329 -10.50 -5.27 -7.37
N HIS A 330 -10.59 -6.00 -8.49
CA HIS A 330 -9.88 -5.66 -9.72
C HIS A 330 -10.20 -4.25 -10.22
N GLU A 331 -11.45 -3.84 -10.13
CA GLU A 331 -11.95 -2.54 -10.55
C GLU A 331 -11.37 -1.43 -9.66
N PHE A 332 -11.19 -1.69 -8.37
CA PHE A 332 -10.56 -0.75 -7.44
C PHE A 332 -9.05 -0.64 -7.70
N ALA A 333 -8.37 -1.76 -7.94
CA ALA A 333 -6.97 -1.78 -8.34
C ALA A 333 -6.76 -0.99 -9.64
N THR A 334 -7.59 -1.24 -10.65
CA THR A 334 -7.54 -0.55 -11.94
C THR A 334 -7.82 0.94 -11.78
N ALA A 335 -8.83 1.35 -11.02
CA ALA A 335 -9.10 2.77 -10.74
C ALA A 335 -7.90 3.45 -10.06
N THR A 336 -7.22 2.74 -9.15
CA THR A 336 -6.02 3.21 -8.47
C THR A 336 -4.84 3.38 -9.45
N LEU A 337 -4.59 2.40 -10.32
CA LEU A 337 -3.55 2.47 -11.34
C LEU A 337 -3.82 3.57 -12.38
N ARG A 338 -5.09 3.75 -12.78
CA ARG A 338 -5.52 4.88 -13.63
C ARG A 338 -5.20 6.21 -12.97
N HIS A 339 -5.57 6.38 -11.71
CA HIS A 339 -5.27 7.61 -10.98
C HIS A 339 -3.78 7.91 -10.87
N ALA A 340 -2.99 6.89 -10.50
CA ALA A 340 -1.55 7.01 -10.33
C ALA A 340 -0.85 7.48 -11.60
N THR A 341 -1.39 7.09 -12.75
CA THR A 341 -0.89 7.40 -14.09
C THR A 341 -1.64 8.59 -14.74
N GLY A 342 -2.31 9.43 -13.94
CA GLY A 342 -2.91 10.70 -14.42
C GLY A 342 -4.22 10.55 -15.20
N ARG A 343 -4.86 9.37 -15.17
CA ARG A 343 -6.15 9.09 -15.82
C ARG A 343 -7.31 9.23 -14.82
N PRO A 344 -8.54 9.53 -15.28
CA PRO A 344 -9.72 9.47 -14.42
C PRO A 344 -9.88 8.06 -13.81
N PRO A 345 -10.05 7.92 -12.48
CA PRO A 345 -10.17 6.61 -11.84
C PRO A 345 -11.36 5.82 -12.37
N ILE A 346 -12.50 6.48 -12.52
CA ILE A 346 -13.74 5.93 -13.09
C ILE A 346 -14.15 6.83 -14.26
N HIS A 347 -14.08 6.28 -15.48
CA HIS A 347 -14.33 7.05 -16.71
C HIS A 347 -15.77 7.58 -16.81
N THR A 348 -16.74 6.87 -16.22
CA THR A 348 -18.16 7.24 -16.25
C THR A 348 -18.54 8.31 -15.22
N ALA A 349 -17.71 8.54 -14.20
CA ALA A 349 -18.05 9.40 -13.07
C ALA A 349 -18.34 10.84 -13.49
N GLN A 350 -17.57 11.38 -14.43
CA GLN A 350 -17.75 12.75 -14.90
C GLN A 350 -19.08 12.95 -15.64
N ALA A 351 -19.52 11.96 -16.42
CA ALA A 351 -20.80 12.04 -17.13
C ALA A 351 -21.98 12.06 -16.15
N VAL A 352 -21.92 11.22 -15.11
CA VAL A 352 -22.92 11.20 -14.03
C VAL A 352 -22.95 12.54 -13.29
N MET A 353 -21.79 13.11 -12.98
CA MET A 353 -21.71 14.41 -12.30
C MET A 353 -22.26 15.55 -13.15
N ASN A 354 -21.89 15.60 -14.43
CA ASN A 354 -22.44 16.59 -15.36
C ASN A 354 -23.97 16.48 -15.43
N TYR A 355 -24.52 15.26 -15.46
CA TYR A 355 -25.96 15.05 -15.41
C TYR A 355 -26.56 15.64 -14.12
N ILE A 356 -26.03 15.29 -12.95
CA ILE A 356 -26.54 15.79 -11.66
C ILE A 356 -26.48 17.33 -11.58
N GLU A 357 -25.42 17.95 -12.11
CA GLU A 357 -25.22 19.40 -12.12
C GLU A 357 -25.98 20.18 -13.21
N GLN A 358 -26.36 19.55 -14.31
CA GLN A 358 -27.05 20.24 -15.41
C GLN A 358 -28.56 20.00 -15.40
N THR A 359 -29.03 19.11 -14.52
CA THR A 359 -30.42 18.72 -14.44
C THR A 359 -31.30 19.89 -13.96
N ASP A 360 -32.19 20.37 -14.84
CA ASP A 360 -33.33 21.28 -14.57
C ASP A 360 -34.51 20.55 -13.90
N VAL A 361 -34.36 19.26 -13.58
CA VAL A 361 -35.41 18.47 -12.92
C VAL A 361 -35.56 18.96 -11.49
N SER A 362 -36.81 19.25 -11.12
CA SER A 362 -37.20 19.49 -9.74
C SER A 362 -36.92 18.23 -8.92
N LEU A 363 -35.80 18.22 -8.19
CA LEU A 363 -35.44 17.13 -7.30
C LEU A 363 -36.43 17.05 -6.14
N ALA A 364 -36.95 15.86 -5.87
CA ALA A 364 -37.80 15.67 -4.70
C ALA A 364 -36.95 15.72 -3.41
N PRO A 365 -37.43 16.33 -2.32
CA PRO A 365 -36.65 16.41 -1.08
C PRO A 365 -36.43 15.03 -0.45
N LEU A 366 -35.17 14.66 -0.21
CA LEU A 366 -34.80 13.38 0.43
C LEU A 366 -35.51 13.15 1.75
N MET A 367 -35.63 14.21 2.56
CA MET A 367 -36.22 14.16 3.90
C MET A 367 -37.72 14.51 3.89
N GLY A 368 -38.41 14.43 2.74
CA GLY A 368 -39.84 14.72 2.59
C GLY A 368 -40.21 16.20 2.62
N GLU A 369 -39.30 17.08 3.04
CA GLU A 369 -39.40 18.53 2.97
C GLU A 369 -38.05 19.16 2.61
N PRO A 370 -38.02 20.37 2.01
CA PRO A 370 -36.77 21.04 1.67
C PRO A 370 -35.93 21.39 2.90
N MET A 371 -34.62 21.15 2.81
CA MET A 371 -33.65 21.71 3.74
C MET A 371 -33.43 23.19 3.42
N THR A 372 -33.32 24.01 4.45
CA THR A 372 -33.17 25.47 4.38
C THR A 372 -32.21 25.93 5.46
N THR A 373 -31.66 27.13 5.33
CA THR A 373 -30.81 27.72 6.38
C THR A 373 -31.56 27.99 7.70
N SER A 374 -32.89 27.90 7.72
CA SER A 374 -33.72 28.07 8.92
C SER A 374 -34.03 26.79 9.68
N ASN A 375 -33.92 25.62 9.03
CA ASN A 375 -34.21 24.31 9.64
C ASN A 375 -33.04 23.33 9.54
N THR A 376 -31.90 23.76 9.00
CA THR A 376 -30.73 22.92 8.76
C THR A 376 -29.44 23.69 9.05
N PHE A 377 -28.48 23.02 9.69
CA PHE A 377 -27.12 23.53 9.91
C PHE A 377 -26.08 22.44 9.66
N ALA A 378 -24.82 22.84 9.50
CA ALA A 378 -23.70 21.92 9.30
C ALA A 378 -23.06 21.54 10.64
N LEU A 379 -22.69 20.27 10.77
CA LEU A 379 -21.90 19.74 11.88
C LEU A 379 -20.44 19.60 11.45
N ASP A 380 -19.56 19.67 12.43
CA ASP A 380 -18.17 19.25 12.30
C ASP A 380 -18.05 17.89 12.99
N LEU A 381 -17.80 16.82 12.22
CA LEU A 381 -17.50 15.49 12.74
C LEU A 381 -16.07 15.07 12.40
N SER A 382 -15.26 16.02 11.92
CA SER A 382 -13.88 15.79 11.54
C SER A 382 -13.04 15.41 12.76
N VAL A 383 -11.78 15.06 12.52
CA VAL A 383 -10.80 14.78 13.57
C VAL A 383 -10.69 15.94 14.60
N TRP A 384 -10.97 17.17 14.18
CA TRP A 384 -10.98 18.38 15.03
C TRP A 384 -12.20 18.50 15.95
N SER A 385 -13.25 17.74 15.70
CA SER A 385 -14.56 17.94 16.33
C SER A 385 -14.52 17.80 17.85
N GLU A 386 -15.01 18.82 18.55
CA GLU A 386 -15.25 18.76 20.00
C GLU A 386 -16.45 17.87 20.36
N LEU A 387 -17.26 17.45 19.38
CA LEU A 387 -18.36 16.51 19.63
C LEU A 387 -17.84 15.11 19.98
N ILE A 388 -16.60 14.79 19.60
CA ILE A 388 -15.93 13.52 19.88
C ILE A 388 -14.95 13.77 21.05
N GLU A 389 -15.19 13.16 22.21
CA GLU A 389 -14.35 13.32 23.42
C GLU A 389 -13.99 11.96 24.03
N GLY A 390 -12.77 11.83 24.57
CA GLY A 390 -12.28 10.56 25.13
C GLY A 390 -11.46 9.76 24.11
N ASP A 391 -11.28 8.47 24.37
CA ASP A 391 -10.48 7.58 23.52
C ASP A 391 -11.06 7.47 22.11
N PRO A 392 -10.34 7.91 21.06
CA PRO A 392 -10.78 7.72 19.68
C PRO A 392 -10.80 6.25 19.23
N GLY A 393 -10.27 5.34 20.04
CA GLY A 393 -10.35 3.89 19.84
C GLY A 393 -11.60 3.24 20.41
N GLU A 394 -12.44 3.96 21.18
CA GLU A 394 -13.68 3.43 21.74
C GLU A 394 -14.92 3.92 20.96
N PRO A 395 -15.97 3.09 20.80
CA PRO A 395 -17.22 3.52 20.20
C PRO A 395 -17.90 4.61 21.05
N GLN A 396 -17.95 5.83 20.53
CA GLN A 396 -18.56 6.98 21.23
C GLN A 396 -20.01 7.25 20.82
N THR A 397 -20.64 6.34 20.08
CA THR A 397 -21.90 6.60 19.37
C THR A 397 -23.05 7.04 20.29
N ARG A 398 -23.20 6.44 21.49
CA ARG A 398 -24.23 6.84 22.46
C ARG A 398 -24.04 8.24 23.04
N ILE A 399 -22.79 8.65 23.27
CA ILE A 399 -22.46 9.99 23.75
C ILE A 399 -22.70 10.99 22.63
N LEU A 400 -22.26 10.64 21.41
CA LEU A 400 -22.49 11.43 20.21
C LEU A 400 -24.00 11.65 19.96
N THR A 401 -24.85 10.63 20.13
CA THR A 401 -26.31 10.76 19.98
C THR A 401 -26.86 11.85 20.89
N LYS A 402 -26.52 11.84 22.18
CA LYS A 402 -27.00 12.85 23.14
C LYS A 402 -26.57 14.26 22.77
N ARG A 403 -25.31 14.42 22.36
CA ARG A 403 -24.75 15.72 21.94
C ARG A 403 -25.42 16.25 20.67
N LEU A 404 -25.69 15.37 19.71
CA LEU A 404 -26.38 15.75 18.48
C LEU A 404 -27.84 16.16 18.75
N GLU A 405 -28.54 15.46 19.63
CA GLU A 405 -29.88 15.86 20.08
C GLU A 405 -29.88 17.21 20.82
N GLU A 406 -28.82 17.52 21.57
CA GLU A 406 -28.61 18.84 22.18
C GLU A 406 -28.37 19.91 21.09
N GLN A 407 -27.47 19.66 20.14
CA GLN A 407 -27.19 20.60 19.04
C GLN A 407 -28.43 20.91 18.18
N LEU A 408 -29.23 19.90 17.84
CA LEU A 408 -30.50 20.09 17.11
C LEU A 408 -31.47 20.99 17.90
N ARG A 409 -31.58 20.80 19.22
CA ARG A 409 -32.43 21.62 20.09
C ARG A 409 -31.91 23.06 20.21
N GLU A 410 -30.61 23.25 20.40
CA GLU A 410 -29.98 24.57 20.55
C GLU A 410 -30.14 25.42 19.29
N HIS A 411 -30.00 24.81 18.11
CA HIS A 411 -30.16 25.49 16.83
C HIS A 411 -31.64 25.61 16.40
N ALA A 412 -32.58 25.06 17.17
CA ALA A 412 -33.98 24.91 16.80
C ALA A 412 -34.16 24.33 15.38
N ALA A 413 -33.26 23.43 14.99
CA ALA A 413 -33.17 22.87 13.66
C ALA A 413 -33.79 21.48 13.59
N ARG A 414 -34.28 21.12 12.41
CA ARG A 414 -34.86 19.79 12.16
C ARG A 414 -33.84 18.82 11.60
N PHE A 415 -32.86 19.34 10.87
CA PHE A 415 -31.81 18.57 10.23
C PHE A 415 -30.45 19.11 10.63
N ALA A 416 -29.47 18.22 10.72
CA ALA A 416 -28.07 18.60 10.80
C ALA A 416 -27.26 17.79 9.78
N ILE A 417 -26.25 18.41 9.17
CA ILE A 417 -25.51 17.83 8.06
C ILE A 417 -24.08 17.47 8.48
N GLY A 418 -23.73 16.18 8.44
CA GLY A 418 -22.33 15.73 8.46
C GLY A 418 -21.69 15.91 7.09
N ARG A 419 -20.39 16.23 7.03
CA ARG A 419 -19.77 16.67 5.77
C ARG A 419 -19.42 15.47 4.86
N TYR A 420 -19.43 15.73 3.54
CA TYR A 420 -18.94 14.78 2.53
C TYR A 420 -17.42 14.80 2.47
N ALA A 421 -16.80 13.64 2.26
CA ALA A 421 -15.34 13.46 2.21
C ALA A 421 -14.64 13.99 3.47
N GLU A 422 -15.26 13.78 4.63
CA GLU A 422 -14.75 14.23 5.93
C GLU A 422 -13.99 13.09 6.63
N PRO A 423 -12.71 13.27 7.00
CA PRO A 423 -12.00 12.31 7.84
C PRO A 423 -12.52 12.32 9.27
N ARG A 424 -12.99 11.18 9.79
CA ARG A 424 -13.57 11.02 11.12
C ARG A 424 -12.91 9.90 11.91
N LEU A 425 -12.78 10.08 13.22
CA LEU A 425 -12.27 9.06 14.15
C LEU A 425 -13.38 8.21 14.79
N LEU A 426 -14.54 8.14 14.14
CA LEU A 426 -15.71 7.44 14.69
C LEU A 426 -15.70 5.93 14.38
N TYR A 427 -14.88 5.49 13.42
CA TYR A 427 -14.84 4.13 12.90
C TYR A 427 -13.81 3.27 13.64
N THR A 428 -14.22 2.74 14.79
CA THR A 428 -13.31 2.13 15.77
C THR A 428 -13.24 0.61 15.69
N ARG A 429 -14.20 -0.04 15.01
CA ARG A 429 -14.19 -1.50 14.80
C ARG A 429 -13.10 -1.97 13.82
N ASP A 430 -12.70 -3.23 13.96
CA ASP A 430 -11.62 -3.85 13.18
C ASP A 430 -11.92 -3.92 11.68
N MET A 431 -13.20 -3.95 11.28
CA MET A 431 -13.59 -3.84 9.88
C MET A 431 -13.02 -2.56 9.22
N PHE A 432 -12.77 -1.49 9.99
CA PHE A 432 -12.21 -0.24 9.48
C PHE A 432 -10.68 -0.17 9.58
N ALA A 433 -10.02 -1.18 10.17
CA ALA A 433 -8.57 -1.24 10.19
C ALA A 433 -8.05 -1.65 8.80
N GLY A 434 -7.00 -0.98 8.32
CA GLY A 434 -6.23 -1.45 7.19
C GLY A 434 -5.16 -2.46 7.61
N ASP A 435 -4.45 -2.97 6.62
CA ASP A 435 -3.32 -3.86 6.84
C ASP A 435 -2.16 -3.07 7.50
N GLY A 436 -1.39 -3.72 8.38
CA GLY A 436 -0.29 -3.07 9.12
C GLY A 436 -0.49 -2.95 10.64
N GLY A 437 -1.54 -3.56 11.19
CA GLY A 437 -1.71 -3.71 12.63
C GLY A 437 -1.97 -2.37 13.35
N LEU A 438 -1.29 -2.13 14.48
CA LEU A 438 -1.58 -1.03 15.40
C LEU A 438 -1.57 0.38 14.76
N LEU A 439 -0.73 0.59 13.74
CA LEU A 439 -0.62 1.84 12.98
C LEU A 439 -0.96 1.68 11.50
N GLY A 440 -1.61 0.57 11.12
CA GLY A 440 -2.22 0.46 9.80
C GLY A 440 -3.16 1.64 9.57
N GLU A 441 -3.20 2.14 8.33
CA GLU A 441 -4.12 3.21 7.98
C GLU A 441 -5.55 2.71 8.18
N ARG A 442 -6.35 3.43 8.97
CA ARG A 442 -7.77 3.10 9.14
C ARG A 442 -8.58 3.81 8.08
N ARG A 443 -9.74 3.23 7.76
CA ARG A 443 -10.77 3.89 6.95
C ARG A 443 -11.38 5.01 7.79
N THR A 444 -10.98 6.24 7.52
CA THR A 444 -11.43 7.46 8.22
C THR A 444 -12.26 8.36 7.34
N LEU A 445 -12.13 8.26 6.02
CA LEU A 445 -12.77 9.16 5.07
C LEU A 445 -14.23 8.77 4.88
N HIS A 446 -15.16 9.59 5.35
CA HIS A 446 -16.59 9.40 5.09
C HIS A 446 -16.94 9.74 3.65
N VAL A 447 -17.37 8.77 2.84
CA VAL A 447 -17.60 8.96 1.39
C VAL A 447 -19.06 9.19 1.03
N GLY A 448 -19.93 9.29 2.04
CA GLY A 448 -21.33 9.71 1.91
C GLY A 448 -21.60 11.09 2.52
N LEU A 449 -22.87 11.47 2.52
CA LEU A 449 -23.43 12.64 3.20
C LEU A 449 -24.34 12.16 4.32
N ASP A 450 -24.14 12.68 5.53
CA ASP A 450 -25.02 12.34 6.65
C ASP A 450 -26.04 13.45 6.91
N ILE A 451 -27.31 13.06 7.00
CA ILE A 451 -28.41 13.95 7.34
C ILE A 451 -29.06 13.45 8.63
N PHE A 452 -28.71 14.06 9.76
CA PHE A 452 -29.21 13.73 11.08
C PHE A 452 -30.63 14.29 11.28
N ALA A 453 -31.54 13.45 11.78
CA ALA A 453 -32.91 13.80 12.12
C ALA A 453 -33.47 12.82 13.15
N ALA A 454 -34.69 13.03 13.64
CA ALA A 454 -35.32 12.08 14.56
C ALA A 454 -35.53 10.69 13.91
N ALA A 455 -35.40 9.63 14.71
CA ALA A 455 -35.75 8.27 14.27
C ALA A 455 -37.20 8.21 13.74
N GLY A 456 -37.43 7.37 12.74
CA GLY A 456 -38.71 7.25 12.05
C GLY A 456 -39.00 8.36 11.03
N HIS A 457 -38.13 9.37 10.88
CA HIS A 457 -38.30 10.40 9.85
C HIS A 457 -38.28 9.77 8.44
N ALA A 458 -39.20 10.16 7.57
CA ALA A 458 -39.40 9.54 6.27
C ALA A 458 -38.30 9.91 5.26
N VAL A 459 -37.80 8.90 4.53
CA VAL A 459 -36.76 9.02 3.49
C VAL A 459 -37.38 8.75 2.12
N HIS A 460 -37.04 9.59 1.16
CA HIS A 460 -37.57 9.60 -0.20
C HIS A 460 -36.44 9.54 -1.23
N THR A 461 -36.70 8.99 -2.41
CA THR A 461 -35.75 9.03 -3.53
C THR A 461 -35.87 10.35 -4.30
N PRO A 462 -34.77 11.06 -4.61
CA PRO A 462 -34.82 12.35 -5.31
C PRO A 462 -35.13 12.17 -6.80
N LEU A 463 -34.83 10.98 -7.34
CA LEU A 463 -35.01 10.60 -8.74
C LEU A 463 -35.84 9.33 -8.85
N ALA A 464 -36.49 9.15 -10.00
CA ALA A 464 -37.06 7.86 -10.35
C ALA A 464 -35.93 6.84 -10.58
N GLY A 465 -36.20 5.58 -10.29
CA GLY A 465 -35.21 4.52 -10.41
C GLY A 465 -35.79 3.14 -10.17
N MET A 466 -34.91 2.17 -10.01
CA MET A 466 -35.24 0.78 -9.71
C MET A 466 -34.45 0.33 -8.49
N VAL A 467 -35.13 -0.29 -7.53
CA VAL A 467 -34.47 -0.87 -6.34
C VAL A 467 -33.47 -1.94 -6.82
N HIS A 468 -32.20 -1.70 -6.55
CA HIS A 468 -31.09 -2.59 -6.91
C HIS A 468 -30.85 -3.63 -5.82
N SER A 469 -30.77 -3.20 -4.56
CA SER A 469 -30.60 -4.08 -3.41
C SER A 469 -31.31 -3.52 -2.18
N VAL A 470 -31.71 -4.42 -1.27
CA VAL A 470 -32.23 -4.12 0.06
C VAL A 470 -31.57 -5.10 1.02
N ARG A 471 -30.88 -4.59 2.04
CA ARG A 471 -30.05 -5.42 2.92
C ARG A 471 -30.17 -5.02 4.39
N ALA A 472 -30.06 -6.02 5.27
CA ALA A 472 -29.80 -5.84 6.69
C ALA A 472 -28.29 -6.03 6.97
N SER A 473 -27.75 -5.11 7.76
CA SER A 473 -26.36 -4.94 8.16
C SER A 473 -26.34 -4.69 9.68
N PRO A 474 -26.69 -5.70 10.51
CA PRO A 474 -26.98 -5.51 11.93
C PRO A 474 -25.72 -5.34 12.80
N GLU A 475 -24.54 -5.37 12.18
CA GLU A 475 -23.25 -5.29 12.85
C GLU A 475 -23.05 -3.90 13.46
N GLU A 476 -22.41 -3.84 14.63
CA GLU A 476 -22.17 -2.58 15.31
C GLU A 476 -21.22 -1.70 14.48
N GLN A 477 -21.59 -0.43 14.31
CA GLN A 477 -20.97 0.55 13.42
C GLN A 477 -21.13 0.29 11.91
N ASP A 478 -21.84 -0.76 11.48
CA ASP A 478 -22.28 -0.92 10.10
C ASP A 478 -23.56 -0.09 9.82
N TYR A 479 -24.15 -0.24 8.65
CA TYR A 479 -25.26 0.58 8.16
C TYR A 479 -26.64 0.28 8.78
N GLY A 480 -26.82 -0.81 9.54
CA GLY A 480 -28.15 -1.23 10.01
C GLY A 480 -29.04 -1.77 8.91
N HIS A 481 -29.72 -0.91 8.16
CA HIS A 481 -30.48 -1.31 6.96
C HIS A 481 -30.17 -0.37 5.79
N VAL A 482 -30.01 -0.96 4.60
CA VAL A 482 -29.57 -0.27 3.40
C VAL A 482 -30.51 -0.54 2.24
N VAL A 483 -30.76 0.48 1.43
CA VAL A 483 -31.29 0.31 0.07
C VAL A 483 -30.35 0.98 -0.92
N ILE A 484 -30.12 0.30 -2.05
CA ILE A 484 -29.46 0.89 -3.22
C ILE A 484 -30.50 1.00 -4.33
N VAL A 485 -30.59 2.18 -4.95
CA VAL A 485 -31.47 2.45 -6.10
C VAL A 485 -30.62 2.71 -7.34
N ALA A 486 -30.88 1.98 -8.40
CA ALA A 486 -30.27 2.18 -9.71
C ALA A 486 -31.01 3.26 -10.50
N HIS A 487 -30.22 4.10 -11.16
CA HIS A 487 -30.67 5.18 -12.03
C HIS A 487 -29.94 5.12 -13.38
N SER A 488 -30.43 5.88 -14.35
CA SER A 488 -29.75 6.04 -15.62
C SER A 488 -29.81 7.49 -16.06
N THR A 489 -28.70 8.00 -16.58
CA THR A 489 -28.66 9.29 -17.27
C THR A 489 -29.41 9.20 -18.61
N PRO A 490 -29.78 10.33 -19.25
CA PRO A 490 -30.46 10.32 -20.55
C PRO A 490 -29.68 9.65 -21.68
N ASP A 491 -28.33 9.63 -21.59
CA ASP A 491 -27.43 8.94 -22.51
C ASP A 491 -27.20 7.46 -22.17
N GLY A 492 -27.88 6.93 -21.14
CA GLY A 492 -27.88 5.51 -20.80
C GLY A 492 -26.76 5.08 -19.85
N GLN A 493 -26.00 6.02 -19.29
CA GLN A 493 -25.00 5.72 -18.27
C GLN A 493 -25.69 5.37 -16.94
N GLY A 494 -25.45 4.17 -16.44
CA GLY A 494 -25.93 3.73 -15.13
C GLY A 494 -25.18 4.39 -13.98
N PHE A 495 -25.90 4.72 -12.91
CA PHE A 495 -25.36 5.12 -11.61
C PHE A 495 -26.35 4.72 -10.50
N TRP A 496 -25.94 4.79 -9.24
CA TRP A 496 -26.77 4.37 -8.11
C TRP A 496 -26.80 5.42 -7.00
N THR A 497 -27.80 5.33 -6.14
CA THR A 497 -27.85 6.03 -4.86
C THR A 497 -28.01 5.02 -3.73
N LEU A 498 -27.22 5.18 -2.67
CA LEU A 498 -27.26 4.36 -1.46
C LEU A 498 -27.86 5.16 -0.31
N TYR A 499 -28.74 4.50 0.45
CA TYR A 499 -29.43 5.04 1.62
C TYR A 499 -29.20 4.08 2.78
N GLY A 500 -28.41 4.48 3.78
CA GLY A 500 -28.07 3.70 4.96
C GLY A 500 -28.71 4.20 6.25
N HIS A 501 -28.54 3.45 7.33
CA HIS A 501 -29.07 3.72 8.68
C HIS A 501 -30.60 3.78 8.74
N LEU A 502 -31.25 2.94 7.94
CA LEU A 502 -32.69 2.87 7.82
C LEU A 502 -33.31 1.94 8.88
N SER A 503 -34.62 2.10 9.09
CA SER A 503 -35.41 1.19 9.92
C SER A 503 -35.69 -0.13 9.21
N SER A 504 -35.94 -1.17 10.00
CA SER A 504 -36.31 -2.51 9.52
C SER A 504 -37.61 -2.54 8.70
N GLU A 505 -38.46 -1.50 8.76
CA GLU A 505 -39.63 -1.32 7.87
C GLU A 505 -39.24 -1.46 6.39
N THR A 506 -38.05 -0.96 6.02
CA THR A 506 -37.53 -0.96 4.65
C THR A 506 -37.46 -2.36 4.05
N LEU A 507 -37.08 -3.37 4.85
CA LEU A 507 -36.95 -4.76 4.40
C LEU A 507 -38.29 -5.39 3.97
N SER A 508 -39.40 -4.86 4.48
CA SER A 508 -40.75 -5.38 4.21
C SER A 508 -41.52 -4.58 3.16
N THR A 509 -41.08 -3.35 2.88
CA THR A 509 -41.80 -2.39 2.04
C THR A 509 -41.21 -2.24 0.63
N LEU A 510 -39.95 -2.65 0.44
CA LEU A 510 -39.28 -2.65 -0.85
C LEU A 510 -38.90 -4.05 -1.31
N SER A 511 -38.86 -4.25 -2.62
CA SER A 511 -38.37 -5.49 -3.25
C SER A 511 -37.39 -5.16 -4.36
N VAL A 512 -36.35 -5.99 -4.52
CA VAL A 512 -35.39 -5.86 -5.62
C VAL A 512 -36.12 -5.89 -6.97
N GLY A 513 -35.77 -4.97 -7.86
CA GLY A 513 -36.42 -4.78 -9.17
C GLY A 513 -37.67 -3.89 -9.12
N GLN A 514 -38.12 -3.45 -7.96
CA GLN A 514 -39.25 -2.52 -7.84
C GLN A 514 -38.91 -1.15 -8.43
N SER A 515 -39.76 -0.62 -9.30
CA SER A 515 -39.66 0.77 -9.75
C SER A 515 -40.13 1.74 -8.67
N VAL A 516 -39.37 2.81 -8.47
CA VAL A 516 -39.70 3.91 -7.55
C VAL A 516 -39.81 5.22 -8.32
N ALA A 517 -40.85 6.01 -8.03
CA ALA A 517 -41.03 7.33 -8.62
C ALA A 517 -40.19 8.38 -7.86
N ALA A 518 -39.78 9.46 -8.54
CA ALA A 518 -39.17 10.60 -7.85
C ALA A 518 -40.11 11.14 -6.77
N GLY A 519 -39.59 11.33 -5.55
CA GLY A 519 -40.35 11.77 -4.37
C GLY A 519 -41.18 10.70 -3.70
N GLN A 520 -41.10 9.43 -4.13
CA GLN A 520 -41.71 8.33 -3.41
C GLN A 520 -40.97 8.09 -2.09
N ARG A 521 -41.72 7.89 -0.99
CA ARG A 521 -41.16 7.39 0.28
C ARG A 521 -40.65 5.97 0.06
N ILE A 522 -39.37 5.76 0.31
CA ILE A 522 -38.71 4.46 0.17
C ILE A 522 -38.35 3.85 1.53
N ALA A 523 -38.19 4.66 2.57
CA ALA A 523 -37.80 4.20 3.90
C ALA A 523 -38.15 5.19 5.01
N ALA A 524 -37.71 4.88 6.23
CA ALA A 524 -37.61 5.79 7.37
C ALA A 524 -36.30 5.54 8.12
N LEU A 525 -35.81 6.53 8.87
CA LEU A 525 -34.60 6.42 9.67
C LEU A 525 -34.76 5.39 10.80
N GLY A 526 -33.75 4.54 10.98
CA GLY A 526 -33.69 3.59 12.09
C GLY A 526 -33.27 4.26 13.38
N ASP A 527 -33.69 3.69 14.51
CA ASP A 527 -33.17 4.09 15.82
C ASP A 527 -31.80 3.47 16.12
N VAL A 528 -31.19 3.88 17.24
CA VAL A 528 -29.86 3.45 17.68
C VAL A 528 -29.74 1.93 17.89
N ASP A 529 -30.85 1.22 18.11
CA ASP A 529 -30.85 -0.21 18.40
C ASP A 529 -30.88 -1.06 17.11
N GLU A 530 -31.26 -0.47 15.98
CA GLU A 530 -31.37 -1.17 14.69
C GLU A 530 -30.48 -0.59 13.57
N ASN A 531 -29.91 0.60 13.74
CA ASN A 531 -29.15 1.30 12.69
C ASN A 531 -27.61 1.10 12.75
N GLY A 532 -27.14 0.12 13.53
CA GLY A 532 -25.71 -0.09 13.80
C GLY A 532 -25.17 0.66 15.02
N GLY A 533 -26.05 1.21 15.87
CA GLY A 533 -25.63 1.93 17.09
C GLY A 533 -25.38 3.42 16.87
N TRP A 534 -25.62 3.94 15.67
CA TRP A 534 -25.37 5.33 15.30
C TRP A 534 -26.49 6.28 15.76
N PRO A 535 -26.20 7.57 16.00
CA PRO A 535 -27.25 8.58 16.11
C PRO A 535 -28.19 8.51 14.90
N PRO A 536 -29.53 8.61 15.04
CA PRO A 536 -30.42 8.49 13.89
C PRO A 536 -30.10 9.50 12.77
N HIS A 537 -29.78 8.99 11.59
CA HIS A 537 -29.42 9.80 10.41
C HIS A 537 -29.62 9.00 9.12
N LEU A 538 -29.67 9.71 8.00
CA LEU A 538 -29.53 9.11 6.66
C LEU A 538 -28.07 9.21 6.24
N HIS A 539 -27.42 8.09 5.91
CA HIS A 539 -26.22 8.09 5.06
C HIS A 539 -26.66 8.04 3.61
N PHE A 540 -26.39 9.11 2.85
CA PHE A 540 -26.74 9.24 1.44
C PHE A 540 -25.49 9.33 0.56
N GLN A 541 -25.40 8.47 -0.44
CA GLN A 541 -24.20 8.36 -1.28
C GLN A 541 -24.59 8.15 -2.75
N ILE A 542 -23.93 8.88 -3.66
CA ILE A 542 -23.96 8.57 -5.08
C ILE A 542 -22.92 7.49 -5.35
N ILE A 543 -23.20 6.55 -6.25
CA ILE A 543 -22.24 5.54 -6.68
C ILE A 543 -22.19 5.55 -8.21
N THR A 544 -21.01 5.76 -8.78
CA THR A 544 -20.79 5.80 -10.24
C THR A 544 -20.35 4.45 -10.80
N HIS A 545 -19.85 3.55 -9.94
CA HIS A 545 -19.44 2.20 -10.28
C HIS A 545 -19.48 1.30 -9.03
N LEU A 546 -20.10 0.12 -9.12
CA LEU A 546 -20.28 -0.79 -7.96
C LEU A 546 -19.06 -1.67 -7.64
N LEU A 547 -17.97 -1.59 -8.43
CA LEU A 547 -16.74 -2.39 -8.24
C LEU A 547 -16.96 -3.92 -8.25
N GLY A 548 -18.02 -4.39 -8.92
CA GLY A 548 -18.38 -5.81 -8.94
C GLY A 548 -19.25 -6.26 -7.76
N GLU A 549 -19.53 -5.36 -6.80
CA GLU A 549 -20.43 -5.61 -5.69
C GLU A 549 -21.91 -5.60 -6.13
N THR A 550 -22.73 -6.40 -5.43
CA THR A 550 -24.16 -6.56 -5.75
C THR A 550 -25.09 -5.86 -4.76
N ASP A 551 -24.72 -5.86 -3.48
CA ASP A 551 -25.60 -5.42 -2.39
C ASP A 551 -24.84 -4.79 -1.22
N GLU A 552 -23.52 -4.65 -1.34
CA GLU A 552 -22.65 -3.97 -0.38
C GLU A 552 -21.86 -2.86 -1.08
N PHE A 553 -21.70 -1.71 -0.43
CA PHE A 553 -20.81 -0.67 -0.94
C PHE A 553 -20.25 0.16 0.20
N ALA A 554 -18.94 0.39 0.19
CA ALA A 554 -18.26 1.05 1.29
C ALA A 554 -18.72 2.51 1.45
N GLY A 555 -19.12 2.86 2.67
CA GLY A 555 -19.45 4.24 3.09
C GLY A 555 -18.27 4.98 3.67
N VAL A 556 -17.16 4.27 3.90
CA VAL A 556 -15.94 4.80 4.48
C VAL A 556 -14.75 4.25 3.72
N GLY A 557 -13.86 5.16 3.33
CA GLY A 557 -12.62 4.88 2.63
C GLY A 557 -11.38 5.26 3.46
N THR A 558 -10.21 4.93 2.94
CA THR A 558 -8.94 5.44 3.45
C THR A 558 -8.67 6.85 2.90
N ALA A 559 -7.95 7.67 3.65
CA ALA A 559 -7.60 9.02 3.22
C ALA A 559 -6.63 8.97 2.01
N ARG A 560 -5.72 8.00 1.97
CA ARG A 560 -4.83 7.78 0.81
C ARG A 560 -5.56 7.61 -0.51
N SER A 561 -6.73 6.96 -0.49
CA SER A 561 -7.53 6.66 -1.68
C SER A 561 -8.63 7.69 -1.93
N HIS A 562 -8.53 8.87 -1.31
CA HIS A 562 -9.54 9.93 -1.37
C HIS A 562 -9.98 10.26 -2.80
N ALA A 563 -9.05 10.42 -3.75
CA ALA A 563 -9.40 10.73 -5.14
C ALA A 563 -10.18 9.58 -5.84
N ILE A 564 -9.88 8.33 -5.50
CA ILE A 564 -10.57 7.15 -6.02
C ILE A 564 -11.99 7.12 -5.47
N TRP A 565 -12.12 7.25 -4.16
CA TRP A 565 -13.41 7.29 -3.47
C TRP A 565 -14.30 8.44 -3.94
N ARG A 566 -13.75 9.62 -4.21
CA ARG A 566 -14.51 10.74 -4.77
C ARG A 566 -14.96 10.52 -6.22
N SER A 567 -14.28 9.68 -6.98
CA SER A 567 -14.72 9.31 -8.32
C SER A 567 -15.83 8.26 -8.27
N LEU A 568 -15.69 7.28 -7.38
CA LEU A 568 -16.69 6.25 -7.10
C LEU A 568 -17.96 6.83 -6.48
N SER A 569 -17.78 7.75 -5.54
CA SER A 569 -18.83 8.37 -4.76
C SER A 569 -18.64 9.88 -4.71
N PRO A 570 -19.11 10.58 -5.75
CA PRO A 570 -18.92 12.02 -5.86
C PRO A 570 -19.86 12.80 -4.95
N GLU A 571 -19.63 14.12 -4.89
CA GLU A 571 -20.31 15.01 -3.96
C GLU A 571 -21.85 15.01 -4.15
N PRO A 572 -22.63 14.70 -3.10
CA PRO A 572 -24.07 14.51 -3.24
C PRO A 572 -24.93 15.73 -2.91
N TYR A 573 -24.35 16.89 -2.52
CA TYR A 573 -25.10 18.03 -1.96
C TYR A 573 -26.26 18.49 -2.84
N ARG A 574 -26.03 18.63 -4.15
CA ARG A 574 -27.09 19.04 -5.09
C ARG A 574 -28.22 18.01 -5.15
N LEU A 575 -27.86 16.73 -5.32
CA LEU A 575 -28.84 15.65 -5.41
C LEU A 575 -29.63 15.48 -4.11
N ALA A 576 -28.98 15.75 -2.98
CA ALA A 576 -29.58 15.74 -1.65
C ALA A 576 -30.44 16.98 -1.33
N GLY A 577 -30.37 18.03 -2.15
CA GLY A 577 -31.09 19.28 -1.92
C GLY A 577 -30.52 20.10 -0.76
N VAL A 578 -29.21 20.01 -0.49
CA VAL A 578 -28.54 20.83 0.52
C VAL A 578 -28.34 22.26 -0.01
N PRO A 579 -28.82 23.30 0.70
CA PRO A 579 -28.66 24.70 0.28
C PRO A 579 -27.20 25.13 0.16
N LEU A 580 -26.88 25.87 -0.92
CA LEU A 580 -25.53 26.43 -1.15
C LEU A 580 -24.95 27.18 0.06
N PRO A 581 -25.69 28.03 0.79
CA PRO A 581 -25.11 28.71 1.96
C PRO A 581 -24.63 27.74 3.06
N ILE A 582 -25.24 26.55 3.18
CA ILE A 582 -24.80 25.52 4.12
C ILE A 582 -23.54 24.82 3.57
N VAL A 583 -23.49 24.54 2.26
CA VAL A 583 -22.29 24.02 1.59
C VAL A 583 -21.11 24.98 1.73
N ASP A 584 -21.33 26.27 1.50
CA ASP A 584 -20.28 27.30 1.63
C ASP A 584 -19.77 27.41 3.07
N ALA A 585 -20.67 27.34 4.07
CA ALA A 585 -20.29 27.31 5.48
C ALA A 585 -19.46 26.06 5.84
N ILE A 586 -19.77 24.92 5.22
CA ILE A 586 -18.98 23.68 5.35
C ILE A 586 -17.57 23.87 4.76
N SER A 587 -17.48 24.40 3.54
CA SER A 587 -16.21 24.58 2.82
C SER A 587 -15.29 25.65 3.42
N THR A 588 -15.83 26.57 4.22
CA THR A 588 -15.08 27.66 4.87
C THR A 588 -14.69 27.36 6.32
N SER A 589 -15.05 26.18 6.85
CA SER A 589 -14.68 25.73 8.19
C SER A 589 -13.15 25.74 8.37
N PRO A 590 -12.61 26.11 9.55
CA PRO A 590 -11.17 26.31 9.75
C PRO A 590 -10.41 24.97 9.79
N VAL A 591 -10.28 24.29 8.66
CA VAL A 591 -9.12 23.43 8.40
C VAL A 591 -7.97 24.42 8.15
N GLN A 592 -7.47 25.00 9.24
CA GLN A 592 -6.61 26.19 9.19
C GLN A 592 -5.39 25.90 8.33
N SER A 593 -5.37 26.59 7.19
CA SER A 593 -4.28 26.66 6.20
C SER A 593 -2.90 26.52 6.83
N ALA A 594 -2.03 25.76 6.16
CA ALA A 594 -0.63 25.56 6.54
C ALA A 594 0.12 26.88 6.84
N ASP A 595 -0.38 28.01 6.33
CA ASP A 595 0.14 29.36 6.54
C ASP A 595 -0.11 29.89 7.96
N ILE A 596 -1.30 29.65 8.54
CA ILE A 596 -1.60 30.02 9.94
C ILE A 596 -0.71 29.20 10.89
N ARG A 597 -0.52 27.92 10.57
CA ARG A 597 0.36 27.01 11.33
C ARG A 597 1.82 27.45 11.25
N ARG A 598 2.33 27.83 10.07
CA ARG A 598 3.70 28.34 9.86
C ARG A 598 3.98 29.65 10.59
N GLN A 599 2.98 30.51 10.74
CA GLN A 599 3.13 31.77 11.47
C GLN A 599 3.09 31.60 12.99
N ARG A 600 2.52 30.50 13.50
CA ARG A 600 2.21 30.33 14.94
C ARG A 600 2.97 29.19 15.63
N LEU A 601 3.42 28.17 14.91
CA LEU A 601 4.35 27.16 15.44
C LEU A 601 5.79 27.65 15.26
N GLY A 602 6.61 27.48 16.30
CA GLY A 602 8.02 27.85 16.26
C GLY A 602 8.77 27.17 15.11
N VAL A 603 9.71 27.90 14.50
CA VAL A 603 10.50 27.48 13.32
C VAL A 603 11.28 26.18 13.55
N ASP A 604 11.60 25.85 14.80
CA ASP A 604 12.46 24.70 15.18
C ASP A 604 11.94 23.31 14.76
N LEU A 605 10.65 23.13 14.51
CA LEU A 605 10.09 21.83 14.07
C LEU A 605 10.04 21.69 12.53
N ALA A 606 10.19 22.79 11.78
CA ALA A 606 10.10 22.76 10.32
C ALA A 606 11.27 21.99 9.68
N ASP A 607 12.45 22.04 10.28
CA ASP A 607 13.66 21.36 9.79
C ASP A 607 13.68 19.85 10.10
N THR A 608 12.71 19.33 10.87
CA THR A 608 12.68 17.92 11.29
C THR A 608 11.90 17.02 10.31
N TYR A 609 11.02 17.59 9.47
CA TYR A 609 10.12 16.84 8.59
C TYR A 609 10.12 17.36 7.15
N THR A 610 10.25 16.47 6.16
CA THR A 610 10.07 16.82 4.73
C THR A 610 8.64 17.25 4.44
N THR A 611 7.66 16.60 5.10
CA THR A 611 6.25 16.98 5.14
C THR A 611 5.83 16.98 6.61
N PRO A 612 5.57 18.14 7.23
CA PRO A 612 5.19 18.20 8.64
C PRO A 612 3.88 17.46 8.91
N VAL A 613 3.87 16.56 9.90
CA VAL A 613 2.63 15.93 10.37
C VAL A 613 1.72 16.99 10.96
N ARG A 614 0.49 17.06 10.44
CA ARG A 614 -0.52 18.02 10.88
C ARG A 614 -1.26 17.47 12.08
N ALA A 615 -0.57 17.26 13.20
CA ALA A 615 -1.20 16.76 14.41
C ALA A 615 -2.39 17.63 14.86
N VAL A 616 -3.55 17.01 15.04
CA VAL A 616 -4.83 17.66 15.41
C VAL A 616 -5.45 17.09 16.68
N ARG A 617 -5.16 15.83 17.02
CA ARG A 617 -5.67 15.16 18.23
C ARG A 617 -4.60 14.28 18.86
N GLY A 618 -4.66 14.10 20.17
CA GLY A 618 -3.80 13.17 20.91
C GLY A 618 -4.58 12.44 22.01
N TRP A 619 -4.23 11.18 22.25
CA TRP A 619 -4.79 10.33 23.29
C TRP A 619 -3.78 9.26 23.72
N GLY A 620 -3.48 9.19 25.02
CA GLY A 620 -2.44 8.32 25.54
C GLY A 620 -1.08 8.59 24.88
N ALA A 621 -0.49 7.57 24.26
CA ALA A 621 0.78 7.68 23.53
C ALA A 621 0.60 8.01 22.04
N PHE A 622 -0.64 8.19 21.55
CA PHE A 622 -0.91 8.35 20.12
C PHE A 622 -1.33 9.78 19.78
N ILE A 623 -1.00 10.19 18.56
CA ILE A 623 -1.56 11.39 17.94
C ILE A 623 -2.14 11.07 16.57
N TRP A 624 -3.06 11.91 16.13
CA TRP A 624 -3.73 11.82 14.83
C TRP A 624 -3.52 13.11 14.05
N ASP A 625 -3.35 12.99 12.73
CA ASP A 625 -3.37 14.12 11.82
C ASP A 625 -4.78 14.48 11.35
N ASP A 626 -4.90 15.46 10.45
CA ASP A 626 -6.17 15.95 9.90
C ASP A 626 -6.89 14.93 9.00
N ASP A 627 -6.17 13.92 8.51
CA ASP A 627 -6.72 12.77 7.78
C ASP A 627 -7.12 11.60 8.70
N GLY A 628 -6.84 11.73 10.01
CA GLY A 628 -7.12 10.70 11.00
C GLY A 628 -6.10 9.57 10.98
N ARG A 629 -4.92 9.77 10.37
CA ARG A 629 -3.82 8.82 10.44
C ARG A 629 -3.23 8.81 11.84
N LYS A 630 -3.11 7.61 12.40
CA LYS A 630 -2.60 7.38 13.75
C LYS A 630 -1.07 7.29 13.73
N TYR A 631 -0.44 7.97 14.68
CA TYR A 631 1.01 7.96 14.91
C TYR A 631 1.30 7.71 16.39
N LEU A 632 2.45 7.11 16.69
CA LEU A 632 2.93 6.96 18.07
C LEU A 632 3.87 8.14 18.43
N ASP A 633 3.55 8.85 19.51
CA ASP A 633 4.30 10.00 20.01
C ASP A 633 5.62 9.57 20.63
N GLY A 634 6.71 9.99 19.99
CA GLY A 634 8.09 9.63 20.35
C GLY A 634 8.84 10.67 21.17
N PHE A 635 8.25 11.84 21.44
CA PHE A 635 9.02 12.97 21.96
C PHE A 635 9.28 12.89 23.47
N HIS A 636 10.57 12.97 23.82
CA HIS A 636 11.06 13.04 25.20
C HIS A 636 10.82 14.43 25.80
N GLY A 637 9.78 14.57 26.65
CA GLY A 637 9.71 15.62 27.68
C GLY A 637 9.03 16.94 27.33
N GLN A 638 8.55 17.14 26.10
CA GLN A 638 7.55 18.17 25.78
C GLN A 638 6.54 17.54 24.82
N ALA A 639 5.28 17.44 25.24
CA ALA A 639 4.22 17.04 24.33
C ALA A 639 4.21 18.02 23.14
N LEU A 640 4.07 17.51 21.91
CA LEU A 640 3.78 18.30 20.71
C LEU A 640 2.56 19.24 20.93
N THR A 641 1.68 18.86 21.86
CA THR A 641 0.46 19.56 22.27
C THR A 641 0.61 20.37 23.58
N GLY A 642 1.79 20.42 24.21
CA GLY A 642 1.95 20.93 25.58
C GLY A 642 3.20 21.75 25.90
N GLY A 643 4.04 22.10 24.92
CA GLY A 643 5.12 23.08 25.11
C GLY A 643 4.58 24.49 25.36
N ARG A 644 5.30 25.32 26.12
CA ARG A 644 4.95 26.69 26.57
C ARG A 644 4.57 27.72 25.47
N GLY A 645 4.37 27.30 24.23
CA GLY A 645 3.82 28.11 23.14
C GLY A 645 2.28 28.20 23.11
N PHE A 646 1.56 27.26 23.76
CA PHE A 646 0.09 27.31 23.78
C PHE A 646 -0.50 28.31 24.80
N SER A 647 0.27 28.79 25.78
CA SER A 647 -0.23 29.72 26.79
C SER A 647 -0.29 31.18 26.33
N GLY A 648 0.30 31.53 25.18
CA GLY A 648 0.23 32.88 24.61
C GLY A 648 -0.95 33.10 23.64
N LEU A 649 -1.77 32.06 23.42
CA LEU A 649 -2.88 32.05 22.45
C LEU A 649 -4.20 32.64 22.98
N LEU A 650 -4.26 33.12 24.22
CA LEU A 650 -5.51 33.49 24.88
C LEU A 650 -5.73 34.99 25.15
N ASP A 651 -4.78 35.87 24.85
CA ASP A 651 -4.86 37.27 25.34
C ASP A 651 -5.41 38.31 24.35
N ASP A 652 -5.62 38.00 23.07
CA ASP A 652 -6.16 38.98 22.11
C ASP A 652 -7.41 38.48 21.37
N GLY A 653 -8.57 38.58 22.04
CA GLY A 653 -9.83 38.94 21.38
C GLY A 653 -10.82 37.85 20.95
N MET A 654 -10.63 36.57 21.28
CA MET A 654 -11.70 35.56 21.16
C MET A 654 -12.21 35.17 22.55
N GLU A 655 -13.49 35.45 22.83
CA GLU A 655 -14.16 34.99 24.04
C GLU A 655 -14.11 33.45 24.12
N SER A 656 -13.34 32.97 25.10
CA SER A 656 -13.36 31.63 25.70
C SER A 656 -13.39 30.40 24.78
N VAL A 657 -12.25 30.06 24.17
CA VAL A 657 -11.92 28.65 23.86
C VAL A 657 -11.11 28.12 25.05
N LYS A 658 -11.71 27.26 25.88
CA LYS A 658 -10.96 26.56 26.92
C LYS A 658 -10.13 25.46 26.25
N PRO A 659 -8.83 25.30 26.56
CA PRO A 659 -8.09 24.13 26.12
C PRO A 659 -8.75 22.87 26.70
N PRO A 660 -8.78 21.75 25.95
CA PRO A 660 -9.26 20.49 26.47
C PRO A 660 -8.49 20.16 27.75
N ARG A 661 -9.22 19.89 28.83
CA ARG A 661 -8.63 19.43 30.10
C ARG A 661 -7.98 18.09 29.83
N CYS A 662 -6.66 18.09 29.64
CA CYS A 662 -5.85 16.92 29.88
C CYS A 662 -5.91 16.67 31.39
N GLU A 663 -6.69 15.69 31.85
CA GLU A 663 -6.60 15.17 33.21
C GLU A 663 -5.25 14.45 33.35
N SER A 664 -4.19 15.25 33.49
CA SER A 664 -2.87 14.74 33.84
C SER A 664 -2.83 14.55 35.36
N ASP A 665 -3.25 13.38 35.83
CA ASP A 665 -2.90 12.94 37.18
C ASP A 665 -1.38 12.72 37.23
N LYS A 666 -0.68 13.75 37.70
CA LYS A 666 0.76 13.72 37.97
C LYS A 666 1.03 12.80 39.15
N ILE A 667 1.48 11.58 38.90
CA ILE A 667 2.18 10.78 39.91
C ILE A 667 3.69 11.01 39.75
N ALA A 668 4.23 11.83 40.65
CA ALA A 668 5.67 11.98 40.83
C ALA A 668 6.19 10.82 41.70
N ILE A 669 7.04 9.97 41.13
CA ILE A 669 7.92 9.08 41.91
C ILE A 669 9.35 9.40 41.49
N HIS A 670 10.04 10.12 42.36
CA HIS A 670 11.41 10.57 42.19
C HIS A 670 12.14 10.30 43.53
N SER A 671 12.68 9.08 43.73
CA SER A 671 13.78 8.87 44.70
C SER A 671 14.44 7.47 44.81
N GLU A 672 13.94 6.35 44.26
CA GLU A 672 14.45 5.02 44.72
C GLU A 672 15.26 4.12 43.79
N LEU A 673 15.62 4.50 42.56
CA LEU A 673 16.45 3.63 41.70
C LEU A 673 17.81 4.23 41.40
N ARG A 674 18.67 4.27 42.44
CA ARG A 674 20.07 4.75 42.32
C ARG A 674 21.12 3.64 42.37
N THR A 675 20.77 2.37 42.26
CA THR A 675 21.77 1.29 42.37
C THR A 675 21.40 0.03 41.60
N GLY A 676 22.21 -0.27 40.57
CA GLY A 676 22.62 -1.63 40.23
C GLY A 676 22.09 -2.19 38.92
N LEU A 677 22.86 -2.06 37.84
CA LEU A 677 22.76 -2.93 36.66
C LEU A 677 24.17 -3.24 36.14
N THR A 678 24.60 -4.46 36.41
CA THR A 678 25.77 -5.10 35.80
C THR A 678 25.38 -6.53 35.43
N SER A 679 25.40 -6.85 34.13
CA SER A 679 25.33 -8.18 33.47
C SER A 679 24.01 -8.69 32.84
N LEU A 680 24.20 -9.44 31.74
CA LEU A 680 23.26 -10.17 30.85
C LEU A 680 22.26 -11.13 31.53
N VAL A 681 22.44 -11.44 32.83
CA VAL A 681 21.51 -12.27 33.62
C VAL A 681 20.13 -11.59 33.78
N SER A 682 20.04 -10.29 33.48
CA SER A 682 18.86 -9.45 33.69
C SER A 682 17.86 -9.45 32.52
N LEU A 683 18.30 -9.76 31.28
CA LEU A 683 17.41 -9.79 30.10
C LEU A 683 16.49 -11.02 30.13
N SER A 684 17.02 -12.18 30.56
CA SER A 684 16.26 -13.41 30.76
C SER A 684 15.22 -13.29 31.89
N LYS A 685 15.52 -12.52 32.95
CA LYS A 685 14.56 -12.18 34.01
C LYS A 685 13.47 -11.21 33.54
N CYS A 686 13.80 -10.23 32.69
CA CYS A 686 12.81 -9.37 32.04
C CYS A 686 11.87 -10.17 31.14
N LEU A 687 12.40 -11.04 30.27
CA LEU A 687 11.60 -11.89 29.39
C LEU A 687 10.67 -12.83 30.16
N LYS A 688 11.10 -13.34 31.32
CA LYS A 688 10.27 -14.18 32.19
C LYS A 688 9.18 -13.37 32.92
N ALA A 689 9.47 -12.15 33.35
CA ALA A 689 8.48 -11.25 33.96
C ALA A 689 7.41 -10.77 32.95
N ILE A 690 7.80 -10.52 31.69
CA ILE A 690 6.90 -10.14 30.59
C ILE A 690 5.91 -11.27 30.27
N HIS A 691 6.33 -12.53 30.41
CA HIS A 691 5.45 -13.70 30.20
C HIS A 691 4.48 -13.93 31.37
N GLU A 692 4.87 -13.58 32.60
CA GLU A 692 4.08 -13.83 33.82
C GLU A 692 3.14 -12.66 34.21
N ARG A 693 3.42 -11.41 33.79
CA ARG A 693 2.62 -10.20 34.14
C ARG A 693 2.63 -9.13 33.02
N PRO A 694 1.71 -9.19 32.04
CA PRO A 694 1.74 -8.33 30.84
C PRO A 694 1.38 -6.84 31.08
N ASN A 695 0.82 -6.47 32.24
CA ASN A 695 0.32 -5.11 32.51
C ASN A 695 1.25 -4.23 33.36
N GLU A 696 2.47 -4.71 33.65
CA GLU A 696 3.48 -3.98 34.43
C GLU A 696 4.82 -4.04 33.71
N ILE A 697 5.05 -3.16 32.73
CA ILE A 697 6.36 -3.07 32.05
C ILE A 697 6.93 -1.66 32.21
N ILE A 698 8.07 -1.58 32.89
CA ILE A 698 8.94 -0.40 32.96
C ILE A 698 10.31 -0.85 32.45
N LEU A 699 10.78 -0.28 31.34
CA LEU A 699 12.16 -0.42 30.87
C LEU A 699 12.92 0.85 31.23
N GLU A 700 13.81 0.77 32.21
CA GLU A 700 14.79 1.81 32.52
C GLU A 700 16.18 1.32 32.13
N THR A 701 16.79 1.94 31.13
CA THR A 701 18.25 1.85 30.91
C THR A 701 18.85 3.23 31.17
N VAL A 702 19.43 3.42 32.35
CA VAL A 702 20.36 4.53 32.60
C VAL A 702 21.74 3.91 32.55
N SER A 703 22.33 3.88 31.35
CA SER A 703 23.63 3.26 31.14
C SER A 703 24.69 4.24 30.68
N SER A 704 25.86 4.14 31.29
CA SER A 704 27.10 4.77 30.82
C SER A 704 27.84 3.90 29.80
N SER A 705 27.43 2.64 29.59
CA SER A 705 27.99 1.74 28.58
C SER A 705 27.49 2.11 27.19
N ASP A 706 28.38 2.06 26.19
CA ASP A 706 28.05 2.39 24.81
C ASP A 706 27.24 1.27 24.13
N ASP A 707 27.38 0.02 24.59
CA ASP A 707 26.65 -1.14 24.05
C ASP A 707 25.17 -1.09 24.44
N GLU A 708 24.86 -0.75 25.69
CA GLU A 708 23.47 -0.63 26.18
C GLU A 708 22.75 0.60 25.57
N LYS A 709 23.50 1.65 25.21
CA LYS A 709 22.98 2.78 24.41
C LYS A 709 22.70 2.36 22.97
N GLU A 710 23.53 1.51 22.38
CA GLU A 710 23.33 1.01 21.02
C GLU A 710 22.10 0.10 20.94
N VAL A 711 21.86 -0.75 21.95
CA VAL A 711 20.62 -1.55 22.05
C VAL A 711 19.38 -0.65 22.14
N ALA A 712 19.42 0.38 23.00
CA ALA A 712 18.31 1.33 23.11
C ALA A 712 18.09 2.11 21.81
N ARG A 713 19.18 2.47 21.11
CA ARG A 713 19.13 3.10 19.78
C ARG A 713 18.50 2.18 18.74
N LEU A 714 18.86 0.90 18.70
CA LEU A 714 18.30 -0.10 17.78
C LEU A 714 16.80 -0.32 18.00
N ILE A 715 16.34 -0.34 19.25
CA ILE A 715 14.90 -0.45 19.57
C ILE A 715 14.14 0.80 19.10
N VAL A 716 14.69 2.01 19.34
CA VAL A 716 14.06 3.26 18.91
C VAL A 716 14.09 3.41 17.38
N ASP A 717 15.17 3.00 16.73
CA ASP A 717 15.29 2.98 15.28
C ASP A 717 14.25 2.01 14.69
N SER A 718 14.11 0.79 15.23
CA SER A 718 13.08 -0.19 14.82
C SER A 718 11.65 0.37 14.94
N LEU A 719 11.33 1.08 16.03
CA LEU A 719 10.02 1.72 16.21
C LEU A 719 9.81 2.88 15.21
N ARG A 720 10.82 3.72 14.97
CA ARG A 720 10.77 4.81 13.98
C ARG A 720 10.54 4.28 12.56
N GLU A 721 11.14 3.15 12.21
CA GLU A 721 11.11 2.55 10.87
C GLU A 721 9.76 1.97 10.49
N ARG A 722 9.01 1.53 11.50
CA ARG A 722 7.63 1.06 11.35
C ARG A 722 6.61 2.23 11.36
N GLY A 723 7.09 3.48 11.29
CA GLY A 723 6.24 4.67 11.40
C GLY A 723 5.66 4.89 12.79
N LEU A 724 6.16 4.15 13.80
CA LEU A 724 5.69 4.18 15.18
C LEU A 724 6.40 5.24 16.03
N LEU A 725 7.07 6.24 15.47
CA LEU A 725 7.73 7.23 16.34
C LEU A 725 7.89 8.59 15.67
N LEU A 726 7.40 9.64 16.32
CA LEU A 726 7.35 11.00 15.76
C LEU A 726 8.65 11.81 15.82
N GLY A 727 9.65 11.49 16.66
CA GLY A 727 10.95 12.17 16.62
C GLY A 727 11.85 11.97 17.85
N LEU A 728 13.15 12.26 17.70
CA LEU A 728 14.13 12.43 18.79
C LEU A 728 15.02 13.65 18.50
N ASN A 729 15.40 14.40 19.53
CA ASN A 729 16.42 15.45 19.45
C ASN A 729 17.81 14.87 19.12
N GLN A 730 18.68 15.66 18.46
CA GLN A 730 20.07 15.34 18.11
C GLN A 730 21.04 15.22 19.32
N HIS A 731 20.53 14.96 20.52
CA HIS A 731 21.35 14.75 21.72
C HIS A 731 21.45 13.24 22.03
N PRO A 732 22.55 12.78 22.64
CA PRO A 732 22.69 11.37 23.02
C PRO A 732 21.51 10.94 23.90
N ILE A 733 20.79 9.93 23.43
CA ILE A 733 19.59 9.37 24.05
C ILE A 733 19.99 8.84 25.44
N ALA A 734 19.38 9.36 26.50
CA ALA A 734 19.62 8.93 27.88
C ALA A 734 18.48 8.06 28.47
N GLY A 735 17.62 7.50 27.63
CA GLY A 735 16.56 6.57 28.02
C GLY A 735 15.27 6.75 27.20
N VAL A 736 14.37 5.76 27.28
CA VAL A 736 12.98 5.77 26.80
C VAL A 736 12.08 5.48 28.01
N ARG A 737 10.99 6.23 28.19
CA ARG A 737 10.05 6.00 29.31
C ARG A 737 8.71 5.52 28.77
N ILE A 738 8.22 4.39 29.27
CA ILE A 738 6.87 3.87 28.99
C ILE A 738 6.06 3.95 30.29
N ALA A 739 4.87 4.53 30.24
CA ALA A 739 3.95 4.67 31.37
C ALA A 739 2.75 3.72 31.19
N PRO A 740 2.12 3.25 32.29
CA PRO A 740 1.00 2.32 32.21
C PRO A 740 -0.23 3.04 31.63
N SER A 741 -0.80 2.49 30.55
CA SER A 741 -2.16 2.82 30.13
C SER A 741 -3.08 1.64 30.40
N THR A 742 -4.23 1.92 31.02
CA THR A 742 -5.41 1.05 30.96
C THR A 742 -5.78 0.88 29.49
N GLY A 743 -5.40 -0.25 28.88
CA GLY A 743 -5.50 -0.47 27.43
C GLY A 743 -4.41 -1.36 26.83
N TRP A 744 -3.42 -1.79 27.63
CA TRP A 744 -2.42 -2.77 27.19
C TRP A 744 -3.07 -4.16 27.02
N GLN A 745 -3.17 -4.65 25.78
CA GLN A 745 -3.68 -5.98 25.45
C GLN A 745 -2.51 -6.99 25.27
N PRO A 746 -2.73 -8.31 25.48
CA PRO A 746 -1.69 -9.34 25.36
C PRO A 746 -0.96 -9.38 24.01
N GLU A 747 -1.60 -8.95 22.93
CA GLU A 747 -1.04 -8.82 21.58
C GLU A 747 0.04 -7.73 21.47
N HIS A 748 -0.07 -6.64 22.26
CA HIS A 748 0.97 -5.61 22.36
C HIS A 748 2.27 -6.17 22.97
N THR A 749 2.13 -7.09 23.92
CA THR A 749 3.26 -7.81 24.51
C THR A 749 3.94 -8.69 23.47
N SER A 750 3.21 -9.28 22.53
CA SER A 750 3.77 -10.15 21.49
C SER A 750 4.56 -9.36 20.44
N LEU A 751 4.06 -8.21 19.98
CA LEU A 751 4.76 -7.30 19.06
C LEU A 751 6.01 -6.67 19.68
N LEU A 752 5.94 -6.28 20.96
CA LEU A 752 7.09 -5.81 21.72
C LEU A 752 8.12 -6.92 21.91
N LEU A 753 7.68 -8.15 22.23
CA LEU A 753 8.56 -9.31 22.36
C LEU A 753 9.22 -9.70 21.04
N GLU A 754 8.53 -9.62 19.90
CA GLU A 754 9.15 -9.82 18.58
C GLU A 754 10.21 -8.76 18.31
N SER A 755 9.90 -7.49 18.55
CA SER A 755 10.86 -6.39 18.35
C SER A 755 12.10 -6.53 19.25
N LEU A 756 11.90 -6.99 20.50
CA LEU A 756 12.99 -7.27 21.44
C LEU A 756 13.80 -8.52 21.08
N ARG A 757 13.15 -9.57 20.53
CA ARG A 757 13.84 -10.77 20.02
C ARG A 757 14.69 -10.44 18.81
N GLU A 758 14.15 -9.66 17.89
CA GLU A 758 14.86 -9.22 16.68
C GLU A 758 16.06 -8.34 17.04
N ALA A 759 15.91 -7.43 18.00
CA ALA A 759 17.02 -6.66 18.56
C ALA A 759 18.06 -7.56 19.25
N ALA A 760 17.62 -8.58 20.01
CA ALA A 760 18.52 -9.53 20.66
C ALA A 760 19.28 -10.41 19.64
N ASP A 761 18.64 -10.83 18.55
CA ASP A 761 19.28 -11.61 17.48
C ASP A 761 20.31 -10.77 16.71
N ILE A 762 20.03 -9.48 16.50
CA ILE A 762 20.98 -8.52 15.94
C ILE A 762 22.19 -8.36 16.88
N CYS A 763 21.98 -8.22 18.19
CA CYS A 763 23.08 -8.12 19.15
C CYS A 763 23.92 -9.41 19.19
N ALA A 764 23.27 -10.58 19.19
CA ALA A 764 23.96 -11.87 19.15
C ALA A 764 24.79 -12.06 17.86
N SER A 765 24.35 -11.46 16.74
CA SER A 765 25.10 -11.49 15.47
C SER A 765 26.32 -10.56 15.44
N LEU A 766 26.40 -9.60 16.37
CA LEU A 766 27.52 -8.65 16.49
C LEU A 766 28.65 -9.17 17.39
N GLY A 767 28.45 -10.30 18.10
CA GLY A 767 29.51 -11.02 18.80
C GLY A 767 29.88 -10.52 20.21
N ASP A 768 29.09 -9.62 20.80
CA ASP A 768 29.26 -9.10 22.18
C ASP A 768 28.26 -9.69 23.19
#